data_AF-A0A8E2EQ46-F1
#
_entry.id   AF-A0A8E2EQ46-F1
#
_cell.length_a   1.000
_cell.length_b   1.000
_cell.length_c   1.000
_cell.angle_alpha   90.00
_cell.angle_beta   90.00
_cell.angle_gamma   90.00
#
_symmetry.space_group_name_H-M   'P 1'
#
loop_
_entity.id
_entity.type
_entity.pdbx_description
1 polymer ?
#
loop_
_entity_poly.entity_id
_entity_poly.type
_entity_poly.pdbx_seq_one_letter_code
_entity_poly.pdbx_strand_id
1 'polypeptide(L)'
;MGNCDSSLNCTSNDSVIHADGGIVGGGVLAAFFATAALTVLAILFGYLSDSLPEWYLNDLDNAVISAYKKSCVSTKFVPRLWKGWSFLITTAKLSVGMKPSPSAQIMSRKARQEALSRFILTLSDQQLVTGLAILIAGVANQCRLTVYEFSIVLSLAWFSSTTHLATLDTLRDYFLAHKVVRNWRVACMLILLVFLSYSLFLTTFGSVFLPQSSPIQCYFSSSSSMIARGATTVDPVTVLSVLSTIVTLLIILPSYITGIALLYTKTGETVTWGHRLAFVVTGLPGRARNHRIKYEELIPFVKEATAKNVARSRLHRLQRIQKSSGLRRWGRITAYRSSSYHGSFLSKMPGIAFSFCYGLSQVVAYRWLLSSSLIIDKSPMDFGQMTAIFLLALPALAAAEIYYESRKKQSSTTDSHQAQSGIQVTTSDASNSEGIAKTYGTATDFVPQPSNNHVANHEPQGPEETMGIYESALPNIERYFYQESREIRESQTTMASEQDPRRISAAQASLFWRSQELKTFEDSLSLQFTSSLSLFVLDLASSVVLGILLNINPSPFVFAQVVIFFLIYYGGSVTGVTHMIYSSRKDILQAYWAYLEAKRLTKHQQPALSNYQGAEVSGPSVLTVTPSTISTQLQDMRLRKSTTWPT
;
A
#
# COMPACT_ATOMS: atom_id res chain seq x y z
N MET A 1 -15.34 -28.52 -18.62
CA MET A 1 -15.12 -29.66 -17.72
C MET A 1 -14.81 -30.85 -18.61
N GLY A 2 -13.63 -31.47 -18.45
CA GLY A 2 -13.22 -32.60 -19.28
C GLY A 2 -14.12 -33.80 -19.01
N ASN A 3 -14.59 -34.46 -20.06
CA ASN A 3 -15.25 -35.74 -19.95
C ASN A 3 -14.19 -36.74 -19.46
N CYS A 4 -14.27 -37.20 -18.21
CA CYS A 4 -13.36 -38.24 -17.75
C CYS A 4 -13.73 -39.51 -18.52
N ASP A 5 -12.80 -40.03 -19.33
CA ASP A 5 -12.98 -41.30 -20.02
C ASP A 5 -13.22 -42.45 -19.02
N SER A 6 -13.49 -43.65 -19.54
CA SER A 6 -13.66 -44.91 -18.80
C SER A 6 -12.51 -45.29 -17.85
N SER A 7 -11.46 -44.47 -17.74
CA SER A 7 -10.33 -44.61 -16.82
C SER A 7 -10.57 -44.04 -15.41
N LEU A 8 -11.71 -43.38 -15.13
CA LEU A 8 -12.00 -42.86 -13.78
C LEU A 8 -12.32 -44.02 -12.82
N ASN A 9 -11.34 -44.42 -12.01
CA ASN A 9 -11.52 -45.43 -10.97
C ASN A 9 -11.77 -44.76 -9.61
N CYS A 10 -13.01 -44.82 -9.12
CA CYS A 10 -13.39 -44.30 -7.81
C CYS A 10 -13.41 -45.36 -6.71
N THR A 11 -12.94 -46.58 -7.00
CA THR A 11 -12.86 -47.68 -6.03
C THR A 11 -11.55 -47.55 -5.25
N SER A 12 -11.66 -47.21 -3.96
CA SER A 12 -10.54 -47.04 -3.03
C SER A 12 -9.92 -48.39 -2.68
N ASN A 13 -8.87 -48.81 -3.38
CA ASN A 13 -8.21 -50.09 -3.09
C ASN A 13 -6.87 -49.96 -2.35
N ASP A 14 -6.22 -48.79 -2.33
CA ASP A 14 -4.87 -48.68 -1.77
C ASP A 14 -4.78 -47.72 -0.57
N SER A 15 -4.19 -48.22 0.51
CA SER A 15 -3.74 -47.45 1.69
C SER A 15 -2.44 -46.67 1.42
N VAL A 16 -1.85 -46.87 0.24
CA VAL A 16 -0.59 -46.26 -0.19
C VAL A 16 -0.88 -45.20 -1.23
N ILE A 17 -0.36 -43.98 -1.02
CA ILE A 17 -0.53 -42.87 -1.94
C ILE A 17 0.67 -42.85 -2.89
N HIS A 18 0.41 -43.07 -4.19
CA HIS A 18 1.37 -42.83 -5.27
C HIS A 18 1.19 -41.40 -5.76
N ALA A 19 2.24 -40.58 -5.66
CA ALA A 19 2.18 -39.17 -6.04
C ALA A 19 3.28 -38.80 -7.04
N ASP A 20 2.90 -38.05 -8.07
CA ASP A 20 3.78 -37.59 -9.13
C ASP A 20 4.81 -36.60 -8.59
N GLY A 21 6.09 -36.96 -8.70
CA GLY A 21 7.22 -36.12 -8.33
C GLY A 21 7.25 -34.78 -9.08
N GLY A 22 6.69 -34.65 -10.28
CA GLY A 22 6.57 -33.39 -11.00
C GLY A 22 5.69 -32.36 -10.29
N ILE A 23 4.75 -32.80 -9.45
CA ILE A 23 3.80 -31.95 -8.73
C ILE A 23 4.20 -31.81 -7.25
N VAL A 24 4.44 -32.94 -6.57
CA VAL A 24 4.76 -32.97 -5.14
C VAL A 24 6.26 -32.91 -4.84
N GLY A 25 7.06 -32.72 -5.88
CA GLY A 25 8.51 -32.69 -5.84
C GLY A 25 9.08 -31.53 -5.04
N GLY A 26 10.15 -31.81 -4.31
CA GLY A 26 10.83 -30.82 -3.49
C GLY A 26 11.27 -29.58 -4.27
N GLY A 27 11.66 -29.72 -5.55
CA GLY A 27 12.06 -28.60 -6.40
C GLY A 27 10.93 -27.60 -6.67
N VAL A 28 9.71 -28.08 -6.99
CA VAL A 28 8.56 -27.21 -7.24
C VAL A 28 8.12 -26.53 -5.95
N LEU A 29 8.04 -27.27 -4.83
CA LEU A 29 7.70 -26.71 -3.52
C LEU A 29 8.72 -25.63 -3.10
N ALA A 30 10.01 -25.92 -3.23
CA ALA A 30 11.07 -24.99 -2.90
C ALA A 30 11.01 -23.73 -3.78
N ALA A 31 10.72 -23.86 -5.08
CA ALA A 31 10.61 -22.73 -5.99
C ALA A 31 9.47 -21.79 -5.61
N PHE A 32 8.26 -22.31 -5.42
CA PHE A 32 7.10 -21.50 -5.03
C PHE A 32 7.28 -20.83 -3.67
N PHE A 33 7.81 -21.57 -2.69
CA PHE A 33 8.11 -21.04 -1.37
C PHE A 33 9.18 -19.95 -1.44
N ALA A 34 10.29 -20.21 -2.14
CA ALA A 34 11.40 -19.28 -2.27
C ALA A 34 10.96 -17.97 -2.94
N THR A 35 10.20 -18.02 -4.03
CA THR A 35 9.69 -16.80 -4.70
C THR A 35 8.78 -15.98 -3.78
N ALA A 36 7.86 -16.63 -3.07
CA ALA A 36 6.98 -15.95 -2.12
C ALA A 36 7.78 -15.34 -0.95
N ALA A 37 8.71 -16.10 -0.37
CA ALA A 37 9.58 -15.63 0.71
C ALA A 37 10.46 -14.46 0.26
N LEU A 38 11.10 -14.56 -0.91
CA LEU A 38 11.91 -13.48 -1.50
C LEU A 38 11.07 -12.22 -1.73
N THR A 39 9.82 -12.37 -2.17
CA THR A 39 8.90 -11.22 -2.35
C THR A 39 8.60 -10.54 -1.02
N VAL A 40 8.22 -11.30 0.01
CA VAL A 40 7.93 -10.76 1.36
C VAL A 40 9.18 -10.11 1.95
N LEU A 41 10.35 -10.73 1.80
CA LEU A 41 11.62 -10.19 2.27
C LEU A 41 12.02 -8.93 1.51
N ALA A 42 11.78 -8.85 0.20
CA ALA A 42 12.05 -7.65 -0.60
C ALA A 42 11.16 -6.48 -0.16
N ILE A 43 9.88 -6.73 0.13
CA ILE A 43 8.95 -5.72 0.65
C ILE A 43 9.41 -5.23 2.04
N LEU A 44 9.76 -6.15 2.93
CA LEU A 44 10.27 -5.81 4.27
C LEU A 44 11.58 -5.02 4.18
N PHE A 45 12.49 -5.42 3.30
CA PHE A 45 13.71 -4.68 3.02
C PHE A 45 13.41 -3.28 2.48
N GLY A 46 12.45 -3.14 1.57
CA GLY A 46 11.99 -1.85 1.05
C GLY A 46 11.51 -0.92 2.13
N TYR A 47 10.70 -1.45 3.05
CA TYR A 47 10.19 -0.71 4.19
C TYR A 47 11.33 -0.23 5.11
N LEU A 48 12.15 -1.17 5.60
CA LEU A 48 13.21 -0.87 6.56
C LEU A 48 14.33 0.01 5.98
N SER A 49 14.58 -0.11 4.67
CA SER A 49 15.56 0.71 3.97
C SER A 49 15.07 2.11 3.61
N ASP A 50 13.77 2.42 3.77
CA ASP A 50 13.13 3.66 3.27
C ASP A 50 13.21 3.77 1.73
N SER A 51 12.90 2.66 1.06
CA SER A 51 12.81 2.55 -0.40
C SER A 51 11.36 2.41 -0.90
N LEU A 52 10.37 2.65 -0.03
CA LEU A 52 8.95 2.70 -0.39
C LEU A 52 8.50 4.16 -0.66
N PRO A 53 7.43 4.37 -1.44
CA PRO A 53 6.90 5.72 -1.72
C PRO A 53 6.48 6.49 -0.47
N GLU A 54 6.66 7.81 -0.44
CA GLU A 54 6.36 8.66 0.73
C GLU A 54 4.88 8.71 1.08
N TRP A 55 3.98 8.68 0.09
CA TRP A 55 2.53 8.66 0.33
C TRP A 55 2.04 7.38 1.02
N TYR A 56 2.87 6.34 1.02
CA TYR A 56 2.56 5.03 1.58
C TYR A 56 3.00 4.89 3.04
N LEU A 57 3.88 5.78 3.52
CA LEU A 57 4.42 5.79 4.87
C LEU A 57 3.78 6.92 5.67
N ASN A 58 3.36 6.63 6.90
CA ASN A 58 2.86 7.66 7.82
C ASN A 58 3.92 8.07 8.87
N ASP A 59 3.54 9.00 9.76
CA ASP A 59 4.43 9.48 10.82
C ASP A 59 4.92 8.33 11.74
N LEU A 60 4.09 7.29 11.98
CA LEU A 60 4.46 6.10 12.74
C LEU A 60 5.48 5.23 12.00
N ASP A 61 5.28 5.02 10.69
CA ASP A 61 6.22 4.26 9.85
C ASP A 61 7.59 4.92 9.81
N ASN A 62 7.63 6.25 9.65
CA ASN A 62 8.86 7.02 9.68
C ASN A 62 9.59 6.90 11.03
N ALA A 63 8.84 6.86 12.14
CA ALA A 63 9.40 6.61 13.45
C ALA A 63 10.03 5.20 13.55
N VAL A 64 9.34 4.15 13.07
CA VAL A 64 9.86 2.77 13.03
C VAL A 64 11.12 2.68 12.18
N ILE A 65 11.10 3.26 10.97
CA ILE A 65 12.25 3.29 10.07
C ILE A 65 13.44 3.98 10.74
N SER A 66 13.21 5.13 11.38
CA SER A 66 14.27 5.87 12.07
C SER A 66 14.85 5.09 13.26
N ALA A 67 14.00 4.39 14.02
CA ALA A 67 14.41 3.53 15.12
C ALA A 67 15.22 2.33 14.63
N TYR A 68 14.80 1.70 13.51
CA TYR A 68 15.53 0.61 12.88
C TYR A 68 16.90 1.06 12.37
N LYS A 69 16.99 2.19 11.66
CA LYS A 69 18.25 2.75 11.16
C LYS A 69 19.24 3.06 12.29
N LYS A 70 18.75 3.46 13.47
CA LYS A 70 19.55 3.69 14.68
C LYS A 70 19.89 2.40 15.45
N SER A 71 19.21 1.30 15.16
CA SER A 71 19.39 0.04 15.90
C SER A 71 20.75 -0.62 15.64
N CYS A 72 21.19 -1.45 16.59
CA CYS A 72 22.38 -2.30 16.45
C CYS A 72 22.26 -3.26 15.25
N VAL A 73 21.03 -3.66 14.90
CA VAL A 73 20.77 -4.55 13.77
C VAL A 73 21.20 -3.89 12.46
N SER A 74 20.75 -2.65 12.21
CA SER A 74 21.10 -1.91 10.99
C SER A 74 22.57 -1.48 10.97
N THR A 75 23.12 -1.06 12.12
CA THR A 75 24.47 -0.48 12.18
C THR A 75 25.60 -1.51 12.31
N LYS A 76 25.34 -2.69 12.91
CA LYS A 76 26.38 -3.72 13.16
C LYS A 76 26.07 -5.05 12.49
N PHE A 77 24.83 -5.55 12.57
CA PHE A 77 24.50 -6.90 12.05
C PHE A 77 24.40 -6.93 10.52
N VAL A 78 23.62 -6.02 9.92
CA VAL A 78 23.47 -5.96 8.46
C VAL A 78 24.81 -5.75 7.74
N PRO A 79 25.71 -4.85 8.18
CA PRO A 79 27.03 -4.70 7.55
C PRO A 79 27.93 -5.92 7.74
N ARG A 80 27.83 -6.65 8.85
CA ARG A 80 28.57 -7.90 9.06
C ARG A 80 28.10 -8.98 8.10
N LEU A 81 26.78 -9.15 7.96
CA LEU A 81 26.21 -10.06 6.98
C LEU A 81 26.61 -9.67 5.55
N TRP A 82 26.54 -8.39 5.21
CA TRP A 82 26.95 -7.89 3.90
C TRP A 82 28.44 -8.13 3.63
N LYS A 83 29.31 -7.94 4.62
CA LYS A 83 30.75 -8.26 4.51
C LYS A 83 30.98 -9.76 4.31
N GLY A 84 30.28 -10.61 5.07
CA GLY A 84 30.37 -12.07 4.91
C GLY A 84 29.87 -12.54 3.54
N TRP A 85 28.73 -12.00 3.08
CA TRP A 85 28.19 -12.27 1.75
C TRP A 85 29.10 -11.76 0.63
N SER A 86 29.64 -10.54 0.78
CA SER A 86 30.60 -9.97 -0.16
C SER A 86 31.88 -10.80 -0.21
N PHE A 87 32.35 -11.33 0.92
CA PHE A 87 33.49 -12.24 0.97
C PHE A 87 33.19 -13.52 0.18
N LEU A 88 32.05 -14.18 0.45
CA LEU A 88 31.61 -15.37 -0.28
C LEU A 88 31.45 -15.13 -1.80
N ILE A 89 30.89 -13.99 -2.20
CA ILE A 89 30.77 -13.64 -3.62
C ILE A 89 32.15 -13.36 -4.21
N THR A 90 33.04 -12.70 -3.48
CA THR A 90 34.38 -12.37 -4.00
C THR A 90 35.22 -13.63 -4.15
N THR A 91 35.14 -14.58 -3.21
CA THR A 91 35.78 -15.88 -3.34
C THR A 91 35.20 -16.66 -4.52
N ALA A 92 33.87 -16.71 -4.68
CA ALA A 92 33.23 -17.35 -5.83
C ALA A 92 33.60 -16.69 -7.17
N LYS A 93 33.68 -15.36 -7.24
CA LYS A 93 34.09 -14.62 -8.44
C LYS A 93 35.56 -14.86 -8.79
N LEU A 94 36.44 -14.99 -7.80
CA LEU A 94 37.83 -15.41 -8.01
C LEU A 94 37.90 -16.82 -8.60
N SER A 95 37.08 -17.75 -8.12
CA SER A 95 37.00 -19.12 -8.65
C SER A 95 36.56 -19.18 -10.12
N VAL A 96 35.84 -18.15 -10.60
CA VAL A 96 35.32 -18.05 -11.98
C VAL A 96 36.12 -17.04 -12.83
N GLY A 97 37.24 -16.50 -12.31
CA GLY A 97 38.10 -15.56 -13.04
C GLY A 97 37.48 -14.17 -13.29
N MET A 98 36.40 -13.81 -12.61
CA MET A 98 35.76 -12.50 -12.73
C MET A 98 36.45 -11.46 -11.85
N LYS A 99 36.86 -10.33 -12.43
CA LYS A 99 37.48 -9.22 -11.68
C LYS A 99 36.51 -8.67 -10.61
N PRO A 100 36.98 -8.38 -9.39
CA PRO A 100 36.15 -7.77 -8.35
C PRO A 100 35.68 -6.38 -8.79
N SER A 101 34.38 -6.10 -8.61
CA SER A 101 33.77 -4.83 -8.97
C SER A 101 34.24 -3.72 -8.02
N PRO A 102 34.62 -2.52 -8.51
CA PRO A 102 34.93 -1.37 -7.66
C PRO A 102 33.72 -0.96 -6.82
N SER A 103 34.02 -0.36 -5.66
CA SER A 103 33.14 -0.02 -4.54
C SER A 103 31.67 0.25 -4.88
N ALA A 104 30.77 -0.35 -4.11
CA ALA A 104 29.34 -0.04 -4.12
C ALA A 104 29.12 1.45 -3.82
N GLN A 105 28.84 2.24 -4.84
CA GLN A 105 28.42 3.63 -4.70
C GLN A 105 27.06 3.70 -4.00
N ILE A 106 26.87 4.72 -3.17
CA ILE A 106 25.63 4.95 -2.43
C ILE A 106 24.53 5.32 -3.44
N MET A 107 23.62 4.38 -3.72
CA MET A 107 22.48 4.62 -4.61
C MET A 107 21.52 5.65 -4.01
N SER A 108 21.03 6.58 -4.84
CA SER A 108 20.00 7.54 -4.43
C SER A 108 18.69 6.84 -4.05
N ARG A 109 17.89 7.44 -3.15
CA ARG A 109 16.60 6.87 -2.67
C ARG A 109 15.68 6.47 -3.84
N LYS A 110 15.56 7.33 -4.84
CA LYS A 110 14.74 7.08 -6.04
C LYS A 110 15.25 5.90 -6.86
N ALA A 111 16.58 5.78 -7.03
CA ALA A 111 17.17 4.64 -7.74
C ALA A 111 16.93 3.31 -7.00
N ARG A 112 17.03 3.31 -5.66
CA ARG A 112 16.71 2.10 -4.86
C ARG A 112 15.24 1.73 -4.93
N GLN A 113 14.34 2.71 -4.88
CA GLN A 113 12.90 2.49 -5.01
C GLN A 113 12.58 1.86 -6.36
N GLU A 114 13.09 2.43 -7.46
CA GLU A 114 12.87 1.89 -8.81
C GLU A 114 13.43 0.46 -8.95
N ALA A 115 14.66 0.24 -8.45
CA ALA A 115 15.30 -1.07 -8.49
C ALA A 115 14.50 -2.13 -7.73
N LEU A 116 14.04 -1.77 -6.53
CA LEU A 116 13.22 -2.65 -5.71
C LEU A 116 11.86 -2.93 -6.35
N SER A 117 11.18 -1.89 -6.86
CA SER A 117 9.89 -2.06 -7.53
C SER A 117 9.99 -2.99 -8.73
N ARG A 118 11.03 -2.85 -9.57
CA ARG A 118 11.24 -3.76 -10.70
C ARG A 118 11.57 -5.19 -10.25
N PHE A 119 12.39 -5.36 -9.23
CA PHE A 119 12.70 -6.68 -8.69
C PHE A 119 11.45 -7.40 -8.13
N ILE A 120 10.65 -6.68 -7.32
CA ILE A 120 9.38 -7.18 -6.79
C ILE A 120 8.39 -7.49 -7.93
N LEU A 121 8.36 -6.64 -8.97
CA LEU A 121 7.53 -6.86 -10.15
C LEU A 121 7.89 -8.18 -10.85
N THR A 122 9.17 -8.44 -11.12
CA THR A 122 9.63 -9.68 -11.77
C THR A 122 9.26 -10.92 -10.94
N LEU A 123 9.51 -10.91 -9.63
CA LEU A 123 9.12 -12.01 -8.74
C LEU A 123 7.62 -12.28 -8.79
N SER A 124 6.83 -11.20 -8.77
CA SER A 124 5.38 -11.28 -8.77
C SER A 124 4.81 -11.80 -10.10
N ASP A 125 5.35 -11.34 -11.23
CA ASP A 125 4.87 -11.75 -12.55
C ASP A 125 5.24 -13.20 -12.85
N GLN A 126 6.45 -13.64 -12.46
CA GLN A 126 6.84 -15.04 -12.52
C GLN A 126 5.85 -15.90 -11.72
N GLN A 127 5.59 -15.51 -10.47
CA GLN A 127 4.70 -16.25 -9.59
C GLN A 127 3.26 -16.29 -10.13
N LEU A 128 2.79 -15.22 -10.78
CA LEU A 128 1.45 -15.16 -11.38
C LEU A 128 1.28 -16.20 -12.48
N VAL A 129 2.27 -16.29 -13.37
CA VAL A 129 2.25 -17.23 -14.50
C VAL A 129 2.36 -18.67 -13.99
N THR A 130 3.30 -18.95 -13.08
CA THR A 130 3.48 -20.32 -12.56
C THR A 130 2.31 -20.75 -11.68
N GLY A 131 1.77 -19.86 -10.85
CA GLY A 131 0.58 -20.09 -10.02
C GLY A 131 -0.69 -20.34 -10.83
N LEU A 132 -0.88 -19.61 -11.93
CA LEU A 132 -2.00 -19.86 -12.83
C LEU A 132 -1.80 -21.17 -13.60
N ALA A 133 -0.59 -21.46 -14.07
CA ALA A 133 -0.27 -22.69 -14.78
C ALA A 133 -0.53 -23.93 -13.92
N ILE A 134 -0.10 -23.94 -12.65
CA ILE A 134 -0.30 -25.09 -11.75
C ILE A 134 -1.80 -25.29 -11.43
N LEU A 135 -2.57 -24.21 -11.27
CA LEU A 135 -4.02 -24.31 -11.08
C LEU A 135 -4.74 -24.84 -12.32
N ILE A 136 -4.40 -24.33 -13.50
CA ILE A 136 -4.97 -24.82 -14.77
C ILE A 136 -4.62 -26.30 -14.97
N ALA A 137 -3.36 -26.69 -14.74
CA ALA A 137 -2.94 -28.08 -14.83
C ALA A 137 -3.67 -28.97 -13.82
N GLY A 138 -3.83 -28.50 -12.58
CA GLY A 138 -4.58 -29.19 -11.54
C GLY A 138 -6.04 -29.43 -11.94
N VAL A 139 -6.72 -28.39 -12.42
CA VAL A 139 -8.13 -28.48 -12.85
C VAL A 139 -8.29 -29.30 -14.13
N ALA A 140 -7.36 -29.20 -15.08
CA ALA A 140 -7.39 -29.99 -16.30
C ALA A 140 -7.20 -31.50 -16.05
N ASN A 141 -6.45 -31.87 -15.00
CA ASN A 141 -6.11 -33.26 -14.67
C ASN A 141 -6.90 -33.81 -13.46
N GLN A 142 -8.06 -33.24 -13.13
CA GLN A 142 -8.90 -33.67 -11.98
C GLN A 142 -9.31 -35.14 -12.01
N CYS A 143 -9.41 -35.75 -13.20
CA CYS A 143 -9.73 -37.17 -13.36
C CYS A 143 -8.59 -38.10 -12.90
N ARG A 144 -7.35 -37.58 -12.83
CA ARG A 144 -6.13 -38.35 -12.53
C ARG A 144 -5.51 -37.98 -11.19
N LEU A 145 -5.52 -36.69 -10.85
CA LEU A 145 -4.91 -36.21 -9.61
C LEU A 145 -5.70 -36.67 -8.41
N THR A 146 -4.98 -37.28 -7.48
CA THR A 146 -5.50 -37.66 -6.17
C THR A 146 -5.88 -36.42 -5.35
N VAL A 147 -6.73 -36.59 -4.33
CA VAL A 147 -7.05 -35.51 -3.38
C VAL A 147 -5.76 -34.95 -2.75
N TYR A 148 -4.79 -35.80 -2.45
CA TYR A 148 -3.49 -35.40 -1.92
C TYR A 148 -2.71 -34.49 -2.89
N GLU A 149 -2.51 -34.91 -4.14
CA GLU A 149 -1.78 -34.11 -5.14
C GLU A 149 -2.47 -32.78 -5.42
N PHE A 150 -3.80 -32.80 -5.48
CA PHE A 150 -4.61 -31.60 -5.68
C PHE A 150 -4.50 -30.63 -4.48
N SER A 151 -4.36 -31.14 -3.25
CA SER A 151 -4.10 -30.35 -2.04
C SER A 151 -2.72 -29.66 -2.08
N ILE A 152 -1.72 -30.33 -2.63
CA ILE A 152 -0.39 -29.73 -2.85
C ILE A 152 -0.46 -28.64 -3.92
N VAL A 153 -1.17 -28.88 -5.04
CA VAL A 153 -1.44 -27.85 -6.07
C VAL A 153 -2.08 -26.61 -5.45
N LEU A 154 -3.09 -26.79 -4.59
CA LEU A 154 -3.72 -25.70 -3.85
C LEU A 154 -2.70 -24.93 -2.99
N SER A 155 -1.84 -25.64 -2.28
CA SER A 155 -0.82 -25.04 -1.40
C SER A 155 0.21 -24.21 -2.20
N LEU A 156 0.64 -24.70 -3.36
CA LEU A 156 1.53 -23.97 -4.27
C LEU A 156 0.86 -22.70 -4.81
N ALA A 157 -0.38 -22.82 -5.27
CA ALA A 157 -1.17 -21.70 -5.74
C ALA A 157 -1.42 -20.65 -4.65
N TRP A 158 -1.51 -21.08 -3.39
CA TRP A 158 -1.65 -20.18 -2.24
C TRP A 158 -0.43 -19.25 -2.10
N PHE A 159 0.80 -19.73 -2.28
CA PHE A 159 1.99 -18.88 -2.30
C PHE A 159 1.96 -17.84 -3.43
N SER A 160 1.36 -18.18 -4.57
CA SER A 160 1.08 -17.21 -5.62
C SER A 160 0.14 -16.11 -5.15
N SER A 161 -0.95 -16.52 -4.49
CA SER A 161 -1.91 -15.58 -3.91
C SER A 161 -1.28 -14.64 -2.87
N THR A 162 -0.45 -15.17 -1.96
CA THR A 162 0.31 -14.37 -0.99
C THR A 162 1.18 -13.33 -1.67
N THR A 163 1.90 -13.73 -2.73
CA THR A 163 2.78 -12.85 -3.51
C THR A 163 1.99 -11.71 -4.17
N HIS A 164 0.81 -11.99 -4.72
CA HIS A 164 -0.03 -10.96 -5.34
C HIS A 164 -0.61 -9.97 -4.34
N LEU A 165 -1.14 -10.47 -3.22
CA LEU A 165 -1.66 -9.60 -2.16
C LEU A 165 -0.56 -8.69 -1.59
N ALA A 166 0.64 -9.22 -1.37
CA ALA A 166 1.78 -8.45 -0.86
C ALA A 166 2.24 -7.34 -1.84
N THR A 167 2.10 -7.56 -3.15
CA THR A 167 2.65 -6.67 -4.18
C THR A 167 1.66 -5.65 -4.73
N LEU A 168 0.35 -5.82 -4.51
CA LEU A 168 -0.69 -4.90 -4.98
C LEU A 168 -0.47 -3.47 -4.48
N ASP A 169 -0.16 -3.31 -3.19
CA ASP A 169 0.03 -1.99 -2.61
C ASP A 169 1.42 -1.40 -2.95
N THR A 170 2.47 -2.22 -2.89
CA THR A 170 3.87 -1.75 -3.08
C THR A 170 4.19 -1.36 -4.51
N LEU A 171 3.53 -1.96 -5.51
CA LEU A 171 3.70 -1.65 -6.93
C LEU A 171 2.63 -0.69 -7.48
N ARG A 172 1.82 -0.08 -6.62
CA ARG A 172 0.67 0.75 -7.05
C ARG A 172 1.07 1.89 -7.98
N ASP A 173 2.13 2.63 -7.67
CA ASP A 173 2.60 3.74 -8.51
C ASP A 173 3.02 3.27 -9.90
N TYR A 174 3.71 2.12 -9.97
CA TYR A 174 4.12 1.51 -11.22
C TYR A 174 2.90 1.16 -12.09
N PHE A 175 1.86 0.58 -11.50
CA PHE A 175 0.65 0.19 -12.22
C PHE A 175 -0.27 1.35 -12.62
N LEU A 176 -0.23 2.45 -11.86
CA LEU A 176 -0.93 3.68 -12.25
C LEU A 176 -0.28 4.34 -13.46
N ALA A 177 1.05 4.24 -13.58
CA ALA A 177 1.79 4.65 -14.77
C ALA A 177 1.51 3.68 -15.96
N HIS A 178 1.51 2.37 -15.72
CA HIS A 178 1.38 1.33 -16.76
C HIS A 178 0.00 0.66 -16.78
N LYS A 179 -1.03 1.40 -17.23
CA LYS A 179 -2.44 0.98 -17.19
C LYS A 179 -2.74 -0.34 -17.91
N VAL A 180 -2.07 -0.61 -19.04
CA VAL A 180 -2.28 -1.84 -19.84
C VAL A 180 -1.77 -3.06 -19.08
N VAL A 181 -0.52 -2.99 -18.61
CA VAL A 181 0.12 -4.04 -17.79
C VAL A 181 -0.72 -4.32 -16.54
N ARG A 182 -1.18 -3.26 -15.87
CA ARG A 182 -2.09 -3.36 -14.72
C ARG A 182 -3.34 -4.16 -15.05
N ASN A 183 -4.04 -3.83 -16.13
CA ASN A 183 -5.31 -4.48 -16.46
C ASN A 183 -5.11 -5.97 -16.80
N TRP A 184 -4.05 -6.32 -17.54
CA TRP A 184 -3.71 -7.72 -17.82
C TRP A 184 -3.42 -8.49 -16.54
N ARG A 185 -2.57 -7.93 -15.67
CA ARG A 185 -2.22 -8.52 -14.39
C ARG A 185 -3.43 -8.71 -13.48
N VAL A 186 -4.32 -7.73 -13.39
CA VAL A 186 -5.58 -7.84 -12.62
C VAL A 186 -6.46 -8.94 -13.20
N ALA A 187 -6.58 -9.06 -14.53
CA ALA A 187 -7.35 -10.14 -15.15
C ALA A 187 -6.79 -11.52 -14.77
N CYS A 188 -5.46 -11.72 -14.86
CA CYS A 188 -4.81 -12.96 -14.43
C CYS A 188 -5.00 -13.24 -12.93
N MET A 189 -4.90 -12.21 -12.06
CA MET A 189 -5.14 -12.36 -10.62
C MET A 189 -6.59 -12.76 -10.31
N LEU A 190 -7.57 -12.22 -11.03
CA LEU A 190 -8.98 -12.60 -10.87
C LEU A 190 -9.23 -14.05 -11.30
N ILE A 191 -8.64 -14.47 -12.43
CA ILE A 191 -8.70 -15.86 -12.88
C ILE A 191 -8.05 -16.79 -11.84
N LEU A 192 -6.87 -16.42 -11.34
CA LEU A 192 -6.18 -17.15 -10.28
C LEU A 192 -7.06 -17.27 -9.03
N LEU A 193 -7.71 -16.18 -8.60
CA LEU A 193 -8.60 -16.17 -7.43
C LEU A 193 -9.81 -17.10 -7.61
N VAL A 194 -10.41 -17.14 -8.81
CA VAL A 194 -11.52 -18.04 -9.13
C VAL A 194 -11.07 -19.50 -9.04
N PHE A 195 -9.96 -19.85 -9.69
CA PHE A 195 -9.41 -21.20 -9.63
C PHE A 195 -8.96 -21.58 -8.22
N LEU A 196 -8.32 -20.68 -7.47
CA LEU A 196 -7.91 -20.91 -6.10
C LEU A 196 -9.12 -21.18 -5.19
N SER A 197 -10.19 -20.39 -5.33
CA SER A 197 -11.43 -20.57 -4.54
C SER A 197 -12.11 -21.89 -4.87
N TYR A 198 -12.14 -22.25 -6.15
CA TYR A 198 -12.67 -23.54 -6.61
C TYR A 198 -11.83 -24.72 -6.11
N SER A 199 -10.50 -24.64 -6.20
CA SER A 199 -9.61 -25.69 -5.71
C SER A 199 -9.65 -25.82 -4.19
N LEU A 200 -9.79 -24.71 -3.47
CA LEU A 200 -10.01 -24.70 -2.02
C LEU A 200 -11.31 -25.43 -1.66
N PHE A 201 -12.41 -25.10 -2.34
CA PHE A 201 -13.68 -25.79 -2.16
C PHE A 201 -13.55 -27.30 -2.43
N LEU A 202 -13.01 -27.68 -3.58
CA LEU A 202 -12.85 -29.10 -3.93
C LEU A 202 -11.95 -29.84 -2.94
N THR A 203 -10.85 -29.25 -2.51
CA THR A 203 -9.92 -29.89 -1.57
C THR A 203 -10.59 -30.13 -0.22
N THR A 204 -11.28 -29.13 0.33
CA THR A 204 -11.97 -29.28 1.62
C THR A 204 -13.04 -30.37 1.54
N PHE A 205 -13.95 -30.29 0.58
CA PHE A 205 -15.03 -31.27 0.47
C PHE A 205 -14.50 -32.65 0.04
N GLY A 206 -13.54 -32.70 -0.89
CA GLY A 206 -12.86 -33.92 -1.30
C GLY A 206 -12.21 -34.64 -0.13
N SER A 207 -11.47 -33.91 0.73
CA SER A 207 -10.82 -34.49 1.91
C SER A 207 -11.77 -35.02 2.98
N VAL A 208 -13.00 -34.50 3.02
CA VAL A 208 -14.06 -34.95 3.95
C VAL A 208 -14.76 -36.20 3.42
N PHE A 209 -15.02 -36.25 2.11
CA PHE A 209 -15.89 -37.27 1.51
C PHE A 209 -15.14 -38.39 0.80
N LEU A 210 -13.84 -38.23 0.53
CA LEU A 210 -13.03 -39.18 -0.21
C LEU A 210 -11.73 -39.52 0.55
N PRO A 211 -11.23 -40.75 0.39
CA PRO A 211 -9.86 -41.09 0.74
C PRO A 211 -8.84 -40.24 -0.04
N GLN A 212 -7.68 -39.98 0.57
CA GLN A 212 -6.63 -39.14 0.00
C GLN A 212 -6.01 -39.69 -1.30
N SER A 213 -6.07 -41.01 -1.50
CA SER A 213 -5.59 -41.72 -2.70
C SER A 213 -6.58 -41.69 -3.87
N SER A 214 -7.82 -41.27 -3.66
CA SER A 214 -8.83 -41.24 -4.72
C SER A 214 -8.68 -40.01 -5.62
N PRO A 215 -8.99 -40.12 -6.93
CA PRO A 215 -9.04 -38.96 -7.81
C PRO A 215 -10.07 -37.92 -7.34
N ILE A 216 -9.71 -36.63 -7.39
CA ILE A 216 -10.57 -35.56 -6.88
C ILE A 216 -11.93 -35.47 -7.62
N GLN A 217 -11.98 -35.85 -8.90
CA GLN A 217 -13.21 -35.89 -9.68
C GLN A 217 -14.28 -36.82 -9.08
N CYS A 218 -13.88 -37.88 -8.37
CA CYS A 218 -14.80 -38.82 -7.74
C CYS A 218 -15.74 -38.15 -6.72
N TYR A 219 -15.44 -36.93 -6.29
CA TYR A 219 -16.32 -36.11 -5.46
C TYR A 219 -17.69 -35.93 -6.12
N PHE A 220 -17.74 -35.63 -7.42
CA PHE A 220 -19.00 -35.40 -8.13
C PHE A 220 -19.83 -36.69 -8.30
N SER A 221 -19.17 -37.84 -8.41
CA SER A 221 -19.83 -39.15 -8.51
C SER A 221 -20.29 -39.69 -7.16
N SER A 222 -19.56 -39.37 -6.07
CA SER A 222 -19.86 -39.82 -4.71
C SER A 222 -20.85 -38.89 -3.98
N SER A 223 -20.77 -37.57 -4.21
CA SER A 223 -21.62 -36.58 -3.54
C SER A 223 -23.11 -36.78 -3.84
N SER A 224 -23.47 -37.26 -5.03
CA SER A 224 -24.85 -37.62 -5.39
C SER A 224 -25.35 -38.81 -4.56
N SER A 225 -24.46 -39.72 -4.15
CA SER A 225 -24.80 -40.89 -3.33
C SER A 225 -24.88 -40.58 -1.83
N MET A 226 -24.09 -39.63 -1.30
CA MET A 226 -24.12 -39.24 0.11
C MET A 226 -25.32 -38.36 0.48
N ILE A 227 -25.70 -37.41 -0.39
CA ILE A 227 -26.94 -36.62 -0.20
C ILE A 227 -28.16 -37.56 -0.23
N ALA A 228 -28.12 -38.61 -1.05
CA ALA A 228 -29.15 -39.63 -1.10
C ALA A 228 -29.16 -40.60 0.11
N ARG A 229 -28.06 -40.70 0.86
CA ARG A 229 -27.91 -41.63 2.00
C ARG A 229 -28.20 -41.01 3.37
N GLY A 230 -28.58 -39.73 3.44
CA GLY A 230 -29.06 -39.11 4.68
C GLY A 230 -28.12 -39.29 5.88
N ALA A 231 -26.81 -39.12 5.69
CA ALA A 231 -25.84 -39.23 6.78
C ALA A 231 -26.10 -38.15 7.84
N THR A 232 -26.69 -38.55 8.98
CA THR A 232 -27.21 -37.66 10.03
C THR A 232 -26.19 -37.27 11.10
N THR A 233 -24.98 -37.84 11.09
CA THR A 233 -23.92 -37.54 12.07
C THR A 233 -22.72 -36.89 11.39
N VAL A 234 -22.72 -35.57 11.32
CA VAL A 234 -21.54 -34.81 10.87
C VAL A 234 -20.54 -34.76 12.02
N ASP A 235 -19.35 -35.34 11.80
CA ASP A 235 -18.27 -35.29 12.78
C ASP A 235 -17.85 -33.82 13.08
N PRO A 236 -17.59 -33.44 14.34
CA PRO A 236 -17.17 -32.08 14.69
C PRO A 236 -15.93 -31.57 13.94
N VAL A 237 -14.98 -32.45 13.59
CA VAL A 237 -13.78 -32.09 12.83
C VAL A 237 -14.13 -31.65 11.41
N THR A 238 -15.13 -32.30 10.80
CA THR A 238 -15.66 -31.95 9.48
C THR A 238 -16.29 -30.56 9.49
N VAL A 239 -17.15 -30.28 10.49
CA VAL A 239 -17.78 -28.96 10.65
C VAL A 239 -16.71 -27.88 10.76
N LEU A 240 -15.66 -28.13 11.56
CA LEU A 240 -14.62 -27.15 11.78
C LEU A 240 -13.69 -26.95 10.57
N SER A 241 -13.48 -27.98 9.75
CA SER A 241 -12.72 -27.88 8.49
C SER A 241 -13.47 -27.04 7.44
N VAL A 242 -14.80 -27.23 7.34
CA VAL A 242 -15.66 -26.40 6.49
C VAL A 242 -15.66 -24.94 6.98
N LEU A 243 -15.79 -24.72 8.29
CA LEU A 243 -15.73 -23.38 8.87
C LEU A 243 -14.37 -22.71 8.66
N SER A 244 -13.26 -23.44 8.80
CA SER A 244 -11.92 -22.95 8.48
C SER A 244 -11.83 -22.46 7.03
N THR A 245 -12.42 -23.21 6.10
CA THR A 245 -12.49 -22.83 4.68
C THR A 245 -13.32 -21.58 4.44
N ILE A 246 -14.48 -21.48 5.08
CA ILE A 246 -15.35 -20.28 5.00
C ILE A 246 -14.60 -19.05 5.55
N VAL A 247 -13.96 -19.17 6.71
CA VAL A 247 -13.15 -18.10 7.30
C VAL A 247 -12.03 -17.68 6.35
N THR A 248 -11.34 -18.66 5.75
CA THR A 248 -10.27 -18.41 4.77
C THR A 248 -10.79 -17.61 3.57
N LEU A 249 -11.95 -17.98 3.02
CA LEU A 249 -12.60 -17.25 1.93
C LEU A 249 -13.02 -15.83 2.33
N LEU A 250 -13.56 -15.67 3.55
CA LEU A 250 -13.93 -14.37 4.12
C LEU A 250 -12.73 -13.46 4.37
N ILE A 251 -11.51 -14.01 4.49
CA ILE A 251 -10.28 -13.22 4.61
C ILE A 251 -9.72 -12.86 3.22
N ILE A 252 -9.63 -13.84 2.32
CA ILE A 252 -8.97 -13.65 1.03
C ILE A 252 -9.78 -12.79 0.07
N LEU A 253 -11.11 -12.98 -0.03
CA LEU A 253 -11.94 -12.26 -1.00
C LEU A 253 -11.95 -10.74 -0.73
N PRO A 254 -12.20 -10.25 0.51
CA PRO A 254 -12.13 -8.81 0.79
C PRO A 254 -10.73 -8.24 0.60
N SER A 255 -9.67 -9.03 0.86
CA SER A 255 -8.28 -8.61 0.66
C SER A 255 -8.00 -8.31 -0.82
N TYR A 256 -8.41 -9.20 -1.72
CA TYR A 256 -8.30 -8.96 -3.17
C TYR A 256 -9.16 -7.81 -3.64
N ILE A 257 -10.43 -7.74 -3.20
CA ILE A 257 -11.34 -6.66 -3.59
C ILE A 257 -10.75 -5.30 -3.18
N THR A 258 -10.28 -5.19 -1.94
CA THR A 258 -9.72 -3.94 -1.41
C THR A 258 -8.42 -3.58 -2.13
N GLY A 259 -7.49 -4.52 -2.30
CA GLY A 259 -6.22 -4.28 -2.98
C GLY A 259 -6.40 -3.88 -4.45
N ILE A 260 -7.26 -4.58 -5.19
CA ILE A 260 -7.58 -4.24 -6.58
C ILE A 260 -8.29 -2.87 -6.64
N ALA A 261 -9.26 -2.60 -5.77
CA ALA A 261 -9.94 -1.30 -5.76
C ALA A 261 -8.97 -0.13 -5.54
N LEU A 262 -8.02 -0.29 -4.60
CA LEU A 262 -6.97 0.71 -4.35
C LEU A 262 -6.07 0.93 -5.56
N LEU A 263 -5.78 -0.12 -6.34
CA LEU A 263 -4.96 -0.06 -7.56
C LEU A 263 -5.52 0.86 -8.66
N TYR A 264 -6.85 1.07 -8.68
CA TYR A 264 -7.52 1.96 -9.64
C TYR A 264 -7.70 3.39 -9.12
N THR A 265 -7.38 3.65 -7.85
CA THR A 265 -7.40 5.01 -7.28
C THR A 265 -6.03 5.68 -7.48
N LYS A 266 -6.00 6.92 -7.98
CA LYS A 266 -4.72 7.64 -8.21
C LYS A 266 -3.99 7.96 -6.90
N THR A 267 -2.66 7.94 -6.96
CA THR A 267 -1.78 8.33 -5.86
C THR A 267 -2.03 9.78 -5.45
N GLY A 268 -2.20 10.04 -4.16
CA GLY A 268 -2.48 11.40 -3.64
C GLY A 268 -3.90 11.92 -3.86
N GLU A 269 -4.80 11.15 -4.49
CA GLU A 269 -6.22 11.47 -4.44
C GLU A 269 -6.78 11.03 -3.08
N THR A 270 -7.08 12.01 -2.23
CA THR A 270 -7.83 11.84 -0.96
C THR A 270 -9.21 11.22 -1.16
N VAL A 271 -9.66 11.13 -2.42
CA VAL A 271 -10.93 10.56 -2.84
C VAL A 271 -10.79 9.04 -2.94
N THR A 272 -10.92 8.35 -1.80
CA THR A 272 -10.98 6.89 -1.71
C THR A 272 -12.11 6.30 -2.55
N TRP A 273 -12.00 5.03 -2.96
CA TRP A 273 -13.09 4.25 -3.57
C TRP A 273 -14.39 4.33 -2.77
N GLY A 274 -14.30 4.48 -1.43
CA GLY A 274 -15.43 4.77 -0.55
C GLY A 274 -16.26 5.99 -0.97
N HIS A 275 -15.68 7.02 -1.59
CA HIS A 275 -16.42 8.16 -2.13
C HIS A 275 -17.19 7.81 -3.41
N ARG A 276 -16.63 6.97 -4.28
CA ARG A 276 -17.36 6.49 -5.46
C ARG A 276 -18.48 5.54 -5.06
N LEU A 277 -18.21 4.63 -4.14
CA LEU A 277 -19.21 3.73 -3.59
C LEU A 277 -20.30 4.52 -2.86
N ALA A 278 -19.95 5.48 -2.01
CA ALA A 278 -20.93 6.33 -1.35
C ALA A 278 -21.77 7.11 -2.37
N PHE A 279 -21.17 7.70 -3.41
CA PHE A 279 -21.91 8.38 -4.48
C PHE A 279 -22.94 7.46 -5.17
N VAL A 280 -22.56 6.22 -5.47
CA VAL A 280 -23.43 5.22 -6.11
C VAL A 280 -24.51 4.71 -5.14
N VAL A 281 -24.12 4.29 -3.93
CA VAL A 281 -24.99 3.65 -2.94
C VAL A 281 -25.98 4.62 -2.33
N THR A 282 -25.55 5.85 -2.00
CA THR A 282 -26.46 6.80 -1.33
C THR A 282 -27.40 7.50 -2.30
N GLY A 283 -27.09 7.49 -3.60
CA GLY A 283 -27.73 8.35 -4.59
C GLY A 283 -27.54 9.84 -4.25
N LEU A 284 -27.73 10.71 -5.24
CA LEU A 284 -27.87 12.13 -4.96
C LEU A 284 -29.31 12.40 -4.47
N PRO A 285 -29.55 13.44 -3.63
CA PRO A 285 -30.90 13.85 -3.23
C PRO A 285 -31.80 14.02 -4.46
N GLY A 286 -33.09 13.67 -4.39
CA GLY A 286 -33.99 13.59 -5.56
C GLY A 286 -34.00 14.81 -6.49
N ARG A 287 -33.71 16.01 -5.97
CA ARG A 287 -33.58 17.27 -6.76
C ARG A 287 -32.36 17.30 -7.69
N ALA A 288 -31.31 16.56 -7.33
CA ALA A 288 -30.05 16.40 -8.07
C ALA A 288 -30.16 15.36 -9.19
N ARG A 289 -31.04 14.36 -9.07
CA ARG A 289 -31.24 13.30 -10.06
C ARG A 289 -31.65 13.84 -11.43
N ASN A 290 -32.30 15.01 -11.47
CA ASN A 290 -32.68 15.71 -12.71
C ASN A 290 -31.50 16.33 -13.47
N HIS A 291 -30.38 16.60 -12.80
CA HIS A 291 -29.15 17.04 -13.47
C HIS A 291 -28.20 15.85 -13.49
N ARG A 292 -28.02 15.19 -14.64
CA ARG A 292 -27.06 14.08 -14.82
C ARG A 292 -25.61 14.59 -14.64
N ILE A 293 -25.22 14.91 -13.41
CA ILE A 293 -23.89 15.38 -13.07
C ILE A 293 -22.94 14.19 -13.13
N LYS A 294 -21.90 14.32 -13.96
CA LYS A 294 -20.81 13.36 -14.03
C LYS A 294 -19.95 13.49 -12.78
N TYR A 295 -19.58 12.38 -12.16
CA TYR A 295 -18.74 12.38 -10.95
C TYR A 295 -17.41 13.10 -11.18
N GLU A 296 -16.90 13.06 -12.41
CA GLU A 296 -15.68 13.72 -12.87
C GLU A 296 -15.73 15.24 -12.65
N GLU A 297 -16.89 15.89 -12.79
CA GLU A 297 -17.06 17.33 -12.53
C GLU A 297 -17.03 17.66 -11.03
N LEU A 298 -17.36 16.69 -10.18
CA LEU A 298 -17.41 16.87 -8.73
C LEU A 298 -16.04 16.66 -8.07
N ILE A 299 -15.11 15.94 -8.72
CA ILE A 299 -13.79 15.58 -8.17
C ILE A 299 -13.06 16.75 -7.47
N PRO A 300 -12.90 17.96 -8.06
CA PRO A 300 -12.18 19.04 -7.39
C PRO A 300 -12.88 19.50 -6.10
N PHE A 301 -14.21 19.55 -6.10
CA PHE A 301 -15.00 19.89 -4.91
C PHE A 301 -14.93 18.80 -3.84
N VAL A 302 -14.92 17.52 -4.24
CA VAL A 302 -14.73 16.41 -3.28
C VAL A 302 -13.35 16.47 -2.66
N LYS A 303 -12.28 16.67 -3.45
CA LYS A 303 -10.91 16.80 -2.93
C LYS A 303 -10.81 17.89 -1.87
N GLU A 304 -11.39 19.05 -2.16
CA GLU A 304 -11.42 20.18 -1.23
C GLU A 304 -12.24 19.88 0.03
N ALA A 305 -13.45 19.33 -0.12
CA ALA A 305 -14.30 18.95 1.00
C ALA A 305 -13.62 17.92 1.91
N THR A 306 -12.95 16.91 1.32
CA THR A 306 -12.21 15.88 2.04
C THR A 306 -11.00 16.49 2.77
N ALA A 307 -10.18 17.33 2.12
CA ALA A 307 -9.06 17.99 2.79
C ALA A 307 -9.52 18.80 4.02
N LYS A 308 -10.60 19.57 3.86
CA LYS A 308 -11.22 20.34 4.94
C LYS A 308 -11.74 19.45 6.07
N ASN A 309 -12.44 18.36 5.74
CA ASN A 309 -13.01 17.46 6.75
C ASN A 309 -11.94 16.62 7.46
N VAL A 310 -10.87 16.22 6.76
CA VAL A 310 -9.70 15.56 7.35
C VAL A 310 -9.00 16.49 8.37
N ALA A 311 -8.69 17.73 7.97
CA ALA A 311 -8.05 18.71 8.85
C ALA A 311 -8.90 19.01 10.09
N ARG A 312 -10.20 19.29 9.89
CA ARG A 312 -11.15 19.52 11.00
C ARG A 312 -11.29 18.31 11.92
N SER A 313 -11.34 17.10 11.37
CA SER A 313 -11.46 15.88 12.17
C SER A 313 -10.21 15.63 13.01
N ARG A 314 -9.02 15.89 12.46
CA ARG A 314 -7.75 15.81 13.19
C ARG A 314 -7.73 16.83 14.34
N LEU A 315 -8.04 18.10 14.06
CA LEU A 315 -8.10 19.17 15.05
C LEU A 315 -9.09 18.82 16.19
N HIS A 316 -10.32 18.43 15.86
CA HIS A 316 -11.34 18.07 16.85
C HIS A 316 -10.95 16.84 17.69
N ARG A 317 -10.19 15.89 17.13
CA ARG A 317 -9.67 14.74 17.90
C ARG A 317 -8.63 15.20 18.91
N LEU A 318 -7.66 16.02 18.49
CA LEU A 318 -6.61 16.55 19.38
C LEU A 318 -7.19 17.42 20.49
N GLN A 319 -8.08 18.35 20.16
CA GLN A 319 -8.75 19.20 21.15
C GLN A 319 -9.58 18.38 22.15
N ARG A 320 -10.27 17.33 21.69
CA ARG A 320 -11.01 16.42 22.59
C ARG A 320 -10.07 15.65 23.51
N ILE A 321 -8.88 15.26 23.06
CA ILE A 321 -7.88 14.61 23.92
C ILE A 321 -7.38 15.61 24.97
N GLN A 322 -7.02 16.83 24.56
CA GLN A 322 -6.53 17.88 25.44
C GLN A 322 -7.55 18.25 26.54
N LYS A 323 -8.84 18.31 26.20
CA LYS A 323 -9.94 18.61 27.14
C LYS A 323 -10.37 17.43 28.02
N SER A 324 -9.82 16.23 27.81
CA SER A 324 -10.21 15.04 28.57
C SER A 324 -9.20 14.70 29.66
N SER A 325 -9.68 14.11 30.75
CA SER A 325 -8.84 13.61 31.86
C SER A 325 -9.17 12.15 32.19
N GLY A 326 -8.30 11.51 32.98
CA GLY A 326 -8.48 10.14 33.48
C GLY A 326 -8.68 9.08 32.40
N LEU A 327 -9.61 8.15 32.67
CA LEU A 327 -9.90 7.00 31.79
C LEU A 327 -10.40 7.42 30.40
N ARG A 328 -11.15 8.52 30.32
CA ARG A 328 -11.65 9.05 29.04
C ARG A 328 -10.51 9.56 28.16
N ARG A 329 -9.51 10.21 28.75
CA ARG A 329 -8.29 10.62 28.05
C ARG A 329 -7.54 9.41 27.52
N TRP A 330 -7.34 8.41 28.37
CA TRP A 330 -6.69 7.15 27.98
C TRP A 330 -7.41 6.48 26.79
N GLY A 331 -8.73 6.29 26.87
CA GLY A 331 -9.50 5.68 25.78
C GLY A 331 -9.42 6.46 24.46
N ARG A 332 -9.47 7.81 24.50
CA ARG A 332 -9.33 8.65 23.31
C ARG A 332 -7.92 8.58 22.70
N ILE A 333 -6.90 8.53 23.54
CA ILE A 333 -5.52 8.37 23.11
C ILE A 333 -5.33 6.99 22.45
N THR A 334 -5.82 5.92 23.07
CA THR A 334 -5.75 4.56 22.51
C THR A 334 -6.49 4.47 21.18
N ALA A 335 -7.67 5.08 21.05
CA ALA A 335 -8.41 5.13 19.78
C ALA A 335 -7.66 5.90 18.69
N TYR A 336 -7.05 7.05 19.04
CA TYR A 336 -6.22 7.82 18.11
C TYR A 336 -5.01 7.00 17.63
N ARG A 337 -4.33 6.28 18.53
CA ARG A 337 -3.20 5.40 18.20
C ARG A 337 -3.61 4.24 17.31
N SER A 338 -4.70 3.56 17.65
CA SER A 338 -5.24 2.48 16.83
C SER A 338 -5.54 2.99 15.42
N SER A 339 -6.17 4.17 15.29
CA SER A 339 -6.42 4.77 13.97
C SER A 339 -5.12 5.11 13.21
N SER A 340 -4.06 5.54 13.91
CA SER A 340 -2.76 5.81 13.29
C SER A 340 -2.06 4.53 12.82
N TYR A 341 -2.12 3.46 13.63
CA TYR A 341 -1.61 2.13 13.27
C TYR A 341 -2.33 1.57 12.04
N HIS A 342 -3.67 1.56 12.01
CA HIS A 342 -4.43 1.05 10.86
C HIS A 342 -4.24 1.87 9.57
N GLY A 343 -3.76 3.11 9.69
CA GLY A 343 -3.36 3.94 8.56
C GLY A 343 -1.89 3.80 8.15
N SER A 344 -1.10 3.01 8.89
CA SER A 344 0.32 2.75 8.62
C SER A 344 0.52 1.52 7.75
N PHE A 345 1.68 1.44 7.09
CA PHE A 345 2.09 0.24 6.38
C PHE A 345 2.25 -0.97 7.30
N LEU A 346 2.69 -0.75 8.55
CA LEU A 346 2.85 -1.82 9.55
C LEU A 346 1.58 -2.67 9.71
N SER A 347 0.40 -2.06 9.67
CA SER A 347 -0.88 -2.77 9.79
C SER A 347 -1.20 -3.71 8.62
N LYS A 348 -0.47 -3.61 7.50
CA LYS A 348 -0.62 -4.51 6.34
C LYS A 348 0.22 -5.77 6.47
N MET A 349 1.33 -5.74 7.23
CA MET A 349 2.24 -6.88 7.39
C MET A 349 1.57 -8.10 8.04
N PRO A 350 0.70 -7.98 9.07
CA PRO A 350 0.00 -9.13 9.66
C PRO A 350 -0.82 -9.93 8.64
N GLY A 351 -1.51 -9.27 7.70
CA GLY A 351 -2.25 -9.95 6.64
C GLY A 351 -1.35 -10.75 5.69
N ILE A 352 -0.17 -10.20 5.33
CA ILE A 352 0.84 -10.92 4.54
C ILE A 352 1.39 -12.11 5.32
N ALA A 353 1.69 -11.92 6.62
CA ALA A 353 2.19 -12.97 7.50
C ALA A 353 1.17 -14.09 7.70
N PHE A 354 -0.12 -13.76 7.88
CA PHE A 354 -1.21 -14.72 7.90
C PHE A 354 -1.21 -15.56 6.63
N SER A 355 -1.25 -14.91 5.46
CA SER A 355 -1.32 -15.61 4.17
C SER A 355 -0.11 -16.52 3.96
N PHE A 356 1.10 -16.05 4.30
CA PHE A 356 2.32 -16.83 4.18
C PHE A 356 2.34 -18.03 5.13
N CYS A 357 1.99 -17.83 6.41
CA CYS A 357 1.95 -18.90 7.41
C CYS A 357 0.85 -19.92 7.11
N TYR A 358 -0.29 -19.47 6.59
CA TYR A 358 -1.37 -20.35 6.15
C TYR A 358 -0.87 -21.28 5.04
N GLY A 359 -0.27 -20.76 3.97
CA GLY A 359 0.28 -21.59 2.88
C GLY A 359 1.38 -22.55 3.36
N LEU A 360 2.28 -22.07 4.24
CA LEU A 360 3.29 -22.93 4.85
C LEU A 360 2.67 -24.05 5.70
N SER A 361 1.67 -23.73 6.51
CA SER A 361 0.99 -24.71 7.35
C SER A 361 0.18 -25.72 6.53
N GLN A 362 -0.38 -25.34 5.37
CA GLN A 362 -1.01 -26.27 4.43
C GLN A 362 -0.01 -27.28 3.88
N VAL A 363 1.13 -26.79 3.36
CA VAL A 363 2.21 -27.68 2.92
C VAL A 363 2.61 -28.61 4.07
N VAL A 364 2.76 -28.07 5.28
CA VAL A 364 3.18 -28.89 6.42
C VAL A 364 2.14 -29.96 6.79
N ALA A 365 0.88 -29.57 6.85
CA ALA A 365 -0.22 -30.48 7.15
C ALA A 365 -0.31 -31.60 6.12
N TYR A 366 -0.39 -31.28 4.83
CA TYR A 366 -0.55 -32.28 3.78
C TYR A 366 0.70 -33.16 3.61
N ARG A 367 1.89 -32.56 3.66
CA ARG A 367 3.15 -33.24 3.31
C ARG A 367 3.77 -34.05 4.45
N TRP A 368 3.60 -33.62 5.69
CA TRP A 368 4.26 -34.25 6.85
C TRP A 368 3.30 -34.79 7.90
N LEU A 369 2.10 -34.21 8.07
CA LEU A 369 1.18 -34.64 9.14
C LEU A 369 0.14 -35.67 8.67
N LEU A 370 -0.37 -35.54 7.44
CA LEU A 370 -1.47 -36.37 6.92
C LEU A 370 -0.99 -37.62 6.15
N SER A 371 0.27 -37.70 5.74
CA SER A 371 0.77 -38.68 4.77
C SER A 371 1.71 -39.73 5.40
N SER A 372 1.15 -40.59 6.27
CA SER A 372 1.90 -41.66 6.95
C SER A 372 2.37 -42.81 6.03
N SER A 373 1.80 -42.93 4.82
CA SER A 373 2.03 -44.02 3.84
C SER A 373 2.22 -43.51 2.41
N LEU A 374 3.04 -42.47 2.24
CA LEU A 374 3.30 -41.84 0.95
C LEU A 374 4.52 -42.44 0.23
N ILE A 375 4.30 -42.95 -0.98
CA ILE A 375 5.37 -43.31 -1.92
C ILE A 375 5.41 -42.23 -3.00
N ILE A 376 6.49 -41.46 -2.98
CA ILE A 376 6.78 -40.52 -4.06
C ILE A 376 7.63 -41.26 -5.06
N ASP A 377 7.23 -41.20 -6.32
CA ASP A 377 8.01 -41.78 -7.40
C ASP A 377 9.43 -41.21 -7.34
N LYS A 378 10.39 -42.08 -7.05
CA LYS A 378 11.83 -41.76 -6.97
C LYS A 378 12.38 -41.55 -8.39
N SER A 379 11.84 -40.59 -9.13
CA SER A 379 12.46 -40.14 -10.36
C SER A 379 13.59 -39.16 -10.02
N PRO A 380 14.77 -39.26 -10.66
CA PRO A 380 15.75 -38.16 -10.62
C PRO A 380 15.04 -36.87 -11.07
N MET A 381 15.37 -35.74 -10.43
CA MET A 381 14.68 -34.44 -10.55
C MET A 381 14.04 -34.23 -11.93
N ASP A 382 12.72 -34.35 -12.00
CA ASP A 382 11.99 -34.32 -13.27
C ASP A 382 12.05 -32.91 -13.91
N PHE A 383 11.81 -32.85 -15.22
CA PHE A 383 11.84 -31.61 -16.01
C PHE A 383 10.99 -30.50 -15.37
N GLY A 384 9.83 -30.82 -14.80
CA GLY A 384 8.98 -29.86 -14.09
C GLY A 384 9.68 -29.24 -12.86
N GLN A 385 10.38 -30.06 -12.07
CA GLN A 385 11.14 -29.59 -10.91
C GLN A 385 12.35 -28.75 -11.32
N MET A 386 13.09 -29.18 -12.35
CA MET A 386 14.22 -28.42 -12.91
C MET A 386 13.75 -27.06 -13.41
N THR A 387 12.69 -27.04 -14.21
CA THR A 387 12.12 -25.80 -14.78
C THR A 387 11.71 -24.83 -13.68
N ALA A 388 11.02 -25.29 -12.64
CA ALA A 388 10.62 -24.45 -11.52
C ALA A 388 11.82 -23.80 -10.80
N ILE A 389 12.91 -24.54 -10.61
CA ILE A 389 14.14 -24.01 -10.03
C ILE A 389 14.84 -23.04 -10.98
N PHE A 390 14.98 -23.36 -12.27
CA PHE A 390 15.61 -22.48 -13.24
C PHE A 390 14.87 -21.15 -13.39
N LEU A 391 13.54 -21.14 -13.26
CA LEU A 391 12.76 -19.91 -13.28
C LEU A 391 13.15 -18.96 -12.12
N LEU A 392 13.63 -19.45 -10.97
CA LEU A 392 14.16 -18.60 -9.89
C LEU A 392 15.39 -17.78 -10.31
N ALA A 393 16.08 -18.14 -11.39
CA ALA A 393 17.19 -17.36 -11.90
C ALA A 393 16.73 -16.04 -12.55
N LEU A 394 15.51 -15.98 -13.09
CA LEU A 394 15.00 -14.79 -13.80
C LEU A 394 14.96 -13.52 -12.94
N PRO A 395 14.44 -13.55 -11.69
CA PRO A 395 14.55 -12.41 -10.78
C PRO A 395 15.98 -11.96 -10.49
N ALA A 396 16.93 -12.91 -10.39
CA ALA A 396 18.34 -12.59 -10.16
C ALA A 396 18.97 -11.91 -11.38
N LEU A 397 18.63 -12.35 -12.59
CA LEU A 397 19.05 -11.70 -13.83
C LEU A 397 18.46 -10.29 -13.97
N ALA A 398 17.18 -10.11 -13.64
CA ALA A 398 16.53 -8.80 -13.63
C ALA A 398 17.20 -7.86 -12.61
N ALA A 399 17.51 -8.35 -11.40
CA ALA A 399 18.26 -7.58 -10.40
C ALA A 399 19.65 -7.18 -10.91
N ALA A 400 20.34 -8.07 -11.62
CA ALA A 400 21.64 -7.78 -12.22
C ALA A 400 21.53 -6.71 -13.33
N GLU A 401 20.53 -6.81 -14.21
CA GLU A 401 20.27 -5.82 -15.26
C GLU A 401 20.03 -4.43 -14.67
N ILE A 402 19.16 -4.32 -13.66
CA ILE A 402 18.87 -3.07 -12.95
C ILE A 402 20.15 -2.47 -12.35
N TYR A 403 20.98 -3.32 -11.72
CA TYR A 403 22.24 -2.88 -11.12
C TYR A 403 23.18 -2.29 -12.20
N TYR A 404 23.32 -2.95 -13.35
CA TYR A 404 24.17 -2.45 -14.45
C TYR A 404 23.58 -1.21 -15.15
N GLU A 405 22.26 -1.13 -15.35
CA GLU A 405 21.59 0.06 -15.90
C GLU A 405 21.83 1.30 -15.04
N SER A 406 21.71 1.15 -13.71
CA SER A 406 21.91 2.25 -12.77
C SER A 406 23.33 2.83 -12.85
N ARG A 407 24.33 1.96 -13.06
CA ARG A 407 25.73 2.36 -13.25
C ARG A 407 25.94 3.10 -14.56
N LYS A 408 25.31 2.65 -15.66
CA LYS A 408 25.43 3.27 -16.99
C LYS A 408 24.83 4.68 -17.05
N LYS A 409 23.69 4.91 -16.40
CA LYS A 409 23.07 6.25 -16.37
C LYS A 409 23.95 7.28 -15.67
N GLN A 410 24.73 6.87 -14.67
CA GLN A 410 25.55 7.78 -13.88
C GLN A 410 26.90 8.11 -14.55
N SER A 411 27.47 7.20 -15.34
CA SER A 411 28.64 7.53 -16.17
C SER A 411 28.29 8.62 -17.20
N SER A 412 27.13 8.51 -17.86
CA SER A 412 26.68 9.54 -18.81
C SER A 412 26.41 10.92 -18.18
N THR A 413 25.95 10.99 -16.93
CA THR A 413 25.75 12.27 -16.23
C THR A 413 27.07 12.90 -15.78
N THR A 414 28.09 12.09 -15.48
CA THR A 414 29.42 12.58 -15.07
C THR A 414 30.16 13.19 -16.27
N ASP A 415 30.05 12.58 -17.45
CA ASP A 415 30.66 13.09 -18.69
C ASP A 415 29.99 14.40 -19.16
N SER A 416 28.69 14.56 -18.89
CA SER A 416 27.93 15.78 -19.24
C SER A 416 28.34 17.01 -18.42
N HIS A 417 28.82 16.82 -17.17
CA HIS A 417 29.32 17.92 -16.35
C HIS A 417 30.76 18.34 -16.69
N GLN A 418 31.54 17.48 -17.35
CA GLN A 418 32.86 17.83 -17.88
C GLN A 418 32.82 18.48 -19.27
N ALA A 419 31.74 18.29 -20.03
CA ALA A 419 31.58 18.93 -21.35
C ALA A 419 31.10 20.39 -21.30
N GLN A 420 30.66 20.91 -20.13
CA GLN A 420 30.21 22.30 -19.96
C GLN A 420 31.23 23.23 -19.26
N SER A 421 32.42 22.74 -18.88
CA SER A 421 33.51 23.58 -18.35
C SER A 421 34.63 23.85 -19.37
N GLY A 422 34.29 23.88 -20.66
CA GLY A 422 35.20 24.15 -21.78
C GLY A 422 34.80 25.39 -22.58
N ILE A 423 34.59 26.54 -21.93
CA ILE A 423 34.61 27.84 -22.60
C ILE A 423 35.86 28.56 -22.13
N GLN A 424 36.84 28.67 -23.04
CA GLN A 424 38.10 29.37 -22.86
C GLN A 424 37.85 30.85 -22.56
N VAL A 425 38.32 31.30 -21.39
CA VAL A 425 38.61 32.71 -21.11
C VAL A 425 40.09 32.92 -21.36
N THR A 426 40.43 33.67 -22.39
CA THR A 426 41.77 34.21 -22.65
C THR A 426 42.15 35.23 -21.58
N THR A 427 43.29 35.02 -20.95
CA THR A 427 43.92 35.84 -19.90
C THR A 427 44.79 36.97 -20.45
N SER A 428 44.72 38.14 -19.81
CA SER A 428 45.78 39.15 -19.61
C SER A 428 45.28 40.03 -18.43
N ASP A 429 45.98 40.44 -17.39
CA ASP A 429 47.36 40.31 -16.91
C ASP A 429 47.39 40.54 -15.39
N ALA A 430 48.40 39.95 -14.75
CA ALA A 430 49.15 40.30 -13.53
C ALA A 430 48.53 41.20 -12.43
N SER A 431 48.52 40.72 -11.18
CA SER A 431 49.64 40.93 -10.23
C SER A 431 49.31 40.54 -8.77
N ASN A 432 50.34 40.02 -8.10
CA ASN A 432 50.59 39.86 -6.64
C ASN A 432 49.95 38.64 -5.92
N SER A 433 50.73 37.60 -5.56
CA SER A 433 51.69 37.50 -4.43
C SER A 433 50.94 37.41 -3.09
N GLU A 434 51.04 36.44 -2.19
CA GLU A 434 51.92 35.29 -1.85
C GLU A 434 51.01 34.37 -1.01
N GLY A 435 51.04 33.04 -1.14
CA GLY A 435 51.93 32.20 -0.33
C GLY A 435 51.11 31.34 0.66
N ILE A 436 51.65 30.14 0.91
CA ILE A 436 51.34 29.20 2.03
C ILE A 436 50.50 27.95 1.66
N ALA A 437 51.25 26.85 1.76
CA ALA A 437 50.95 25.44 1.62
C ALA A 437 49.63 24.96 2.25
N LYS A 438 48.96 24.01 1.56
CA LYS A 438 47.96 23.13 2.17
C LYS A 438 48.56 21.75 2.45
N THR A 439 49.02 21.62 3.69
CA THR A 439 49.23 20.38 4.42
C THR A 439 47.88 19.68 4.65
N TYR A 440 47.89 18.35 4.60
CA TYR A 440 46.77 17.47 4.91
C TYR A 440 46.13 17.79 6.28
N GLY A 441 44.80 17.96 6.29
CA GLY A 441 44.00 18.12 7.49
C GLY A 441 42.66 17.40 7.33
N THR A 442 42.47 16.36 8.13
CA THR A 442 41.23 15.68 8.47
C THR A 442 40.03 16.64 8.55
N ALA A 443 39.05 16.47 7.65
CA ALA A 443 37.77 17.18 7.70
C ALA A 443 36.64 16.16 7.88
N THR A 444 36.23 16.01 9.13
CA THR A 444 34.87 15.63 9.51
C THR A 444 33.88 16.71 9.06
N ASP A 445 32.65 16.27 8.80
CA ASP A 445 31.41 17.06 8.64
C ASP A 445 31.12 17.73 7.29
N PHE A 446 30.03 17.28 6.65
CA PHE A 446 28.88 18.12 6.30
C PHE A 446 27.67 17.21 6.00
N VAL A 447 27.02 16.74 7.07
CA VAL A 447 25.61 16.36 7.04
C VAL A 447 24.85 17.57 7.56
N PRO A 448 23.86 18.13 6.85
CA PRO A 448 22.93 19.05 7.46
C PRO A 448 22.14 18.25 8.52
N GLN A 449 22.51 18.41 9.79
CA GLN A 449 21.61 18.06 10.87
C GLN A 449 20.36 18.96 10.74
N PRO A 450 19.14 18.43 10.96
CA PRO A 450 18.02 19.28 11.29
C PRO A 450 18.34 19.90 12.65
N SER A 451 18.60 21.21 12.65
CA SER A 451 18.80 22.01 13.84
C SER A 451 17.54 21.96 14.71
N ASN A 452 17.51 21.03 15.66
CA ASN A 452 16.72 21.19 16.87
C ASN A 452 17.55 22.01 17.86
N ASN A 453 16.87 22.98 18.46
CA ASN A 453 17.31 23.84 19.56
C ASN A 453 18.16 25.05 19.16
N HIS A 454 17.50 26.02 18.53
CA HIS A 454 17.50 27.43 18.95
C HIS A 454 16.49 28.21 18.08
N VAL A 455 15.19 27.94 18.23
CA VAL A 455 14.16 28.98 18.01
C VAL A 455 13.76 29.44 19.40
N ALA A 456 14.70 30.11 20.06
CA ALA A 456 14.39 30.89 21.24
C ALA A 456 13.76 32.18 20.75
N ASN A 457 12.45 32.35 20.99
CA ASN A 457 11.75 33.62 21.19
C ASN A 457 12.07 34.81 20.27
N HIS A 458 12.52 34.61 19.03
CA HIS A 458 12.61 35.68 18.04
C HIS A 458 11.24 35.84 17.40
N GLU A 459 10.49 36.83 17.90
CA GLU A 459 9.32 37.36 17.22
C GLU A 459 9.80 37.91 15.86
N PRO A 460 9.23 37.47 14.73
CA PRO A 460 9.74 37.82 13.40
C PRO A 460 9.71 39.33 13.22
N GLN A 461 10.84 39.92 12.82
CA GLN A 461 11.03 41.38 12.85
C GLN A 461 10.46 42.08 11.61
N GLY A 462 9.84 41.33 10.68
CA GLY A 462 9.19 41.90 9.49
C GLY A 462 8.13 41.00 8.83
N PRO A 463 7.23 41.59 8.02
CA PRO A 463 6.18 40.88 7.30
C PRO A 463 6.72 39.90 6.23
N GLU A 464 7.85 40.20 5.59
CA GLU A 464 8.48 39.32 4.59
C GLU A 464 9.06 38.03 5.22
N GLU A 465 9.73 38.15 6.37
CA GLU A 465 10.26 37.00 7.11
C GLU A 465 9.14 36.07 7.60
N THR A 466 8.06 36.66 8.10
CA THR A 466 6.85 35.92 8.53
C THR A 466 6.22 35.15 7.38
N MET A 467 6.16 35.76 6.19
CA MET A 467 5.63 35.13 4.99
C MET A 467 6.50 33.94 4.54
N GLY A 468 7.83 34.08 4.54
CA GLY A 468 8.74 32.98 4.22
C GLY A 468 8.62 31.79 5.18
N ILE A 469 8.51 32.06 6.50
CA ILE A 469 8.29 31.02 7.52
C ILE A 469 6.94 30.35 7.30
N TYR A 470 5.88 31.13 7.08
CA TYR A 470 4.53 30.62 6.84
C TYR A 470 4.46 29.73 5.59
N GLU A 471 5.06 30.15 4.48
CA GLU A 471 5.09 29.37 3.23
C GLU A 471 5.83 28.05 3.40
N SER A 472 6.97 28.05 4.11
CA SER A 472 7.72 26.82 4.41
C SER A 472 6.94 25.86 5.33
N ALA A 473 6.12 26.39 6.23
CA ALA A 473 5.34 25.62 7.20
C ALA A 473 3.93 25.26 6.71
N LEU A 474 3.51 25.78 5.56
CA LEU A 474 2.16 25.64 5.02
C LEU A 474 1.66 24.17 4.98
N PRO A 475 2.43 23.16 4.54
CA PRO A 475 1.95 21.78 4.55
C PRO A 475 1.57 21.28 5.94
N ASN A 476 2.25 21.76 6.99
CA ASN A 476 1.92 21.44 8.38
C ASN A 476 0.72 22.23 8.88
N ILE A 477 0.61 23.51 8.49
CA ILE A 477 -0.55 24.36 8.85
C ILE A 477 -1.84 23.78 8.24
N GLU A 478 -1.80 23.39 6.97
CA GLU A 478 -2.94 22.80 6.25
C GLU A 478 -3.42 21.47 6.86
N ARG A 479 -2.57 20.74 7.59
CA ARG A 479 -2.99 19.52 8.32
C ARG A 479 -4.04 19.78 9.41
N TYR A 480 -4.09 20.99 9.96
CA TYR A 480 -5.02 21.35 11.05
C TYR A 480 -5.97 22.48 10.66
N PHE A 481 -5.47 23.46 9.89
CA PHE A 481 -6.12 24.73 9.61
C PHE A 481 -6.30 24.98 8.10
N TYR A 482 -6.61 23.93 7.32
CA TYR A 482 -6.80 24.01 5.87
C TYR A 482 -7.73 25.14 5.41
N GLN A 483 -8.82 25.40 6.15
CA GLN A 483 -9.77 26.45 5.80
C GLN A 483 -9.20 27.85 6.08
N GLU A 484 -8.62 28.04 7.28
CA GLU A 484 -8.07 29.34 7.70
C GLU A 484 -6.87 29.73 6.81
N SER A 485 -6.01 28.78 6.45
CA SER A 485 -4.87 29.04 5.55
C SER A 485 -5.30 29.44 4.14
N ARG A 486 -6.41 28.88 3.64
CA ARG A 486 -6.97 29.23 2.34
C ARG A 486 -7.62 30.61 2.35
N GLU A 487 -8.38 30.94 3.39
CA GLU A 487 -9.01 32.27 3.54
C GLU A 487 -7.95 33.38 3.51
N ILE A 488 -6.80 33.17 4.18
CA ILE A 488 -5.66 34.10 4.13
C ILE A 488 -5.09 34.20 2.72
N ARG A 489 -4.88 33.08 2.03
CA ARG A 489 -4.35 33.08 0.66
C ARG A 489 -5.30 33.77 -0.33
N GLU A 490 -6.60 33.57 -0.16
CA GLU A 490 -7.61 34.28 -0.95
C GLU A 490 -7.54 35.79 -0.69
N SER A 491 -7.47 36.22 0.58
CA SER A 491 -7.30 37.65 0.92
C SER A 491 -6.01 38.26 0.33
N GLN A 492 -4.91 37.50 0.26
CA GLN A 492 -3.68 37.95 -0.41
C GLN A 492 -3.89 38.18 -1.92
N THR A 493 -4.63 37.29 -2.59
CA THR A 493 -4.85 37.40 -4.04
C THR A 493 -5.88 38.46 -4.44
N THR A 494 -6.87 38.73 -3.58
CA THR A 494 -7.98 39.62 -3.90
C THR A 494 -7.73 41.07 -3.49
N MET A 495 -6.76 41.32 -2.60
CA MET A 495 -6.60 42.63 -1.96
C MET A 495 -5.18 43.20 -1.99
N ALA A 496 -4.40 42.91 -3.03
CA ALA A 496 -3.11 43.59 -3.30
C ALA A 496 -3.22 45.14 -3.42
N SER A 497 -4.41 45.73 -3.23
CA SER A 497 -4.68 47.17 -3.36
C SER A 497 -5.24 47.88 -2.11
N GLU A 498 -5.67 47.21 -1.02
CA GLU A 498 -6.46 47.92 0.02
C GLU A 498 -6.34 47.41 1.48
N GLN A 499 -5.82 46.20 1.72
CA GLN A 499 -5.79 45.61 3.07
C GLN A 499 -4.44 45.81 3.78
N ASP A 500 -4.46 46.13 5.08
CA ASP A 500 -3.25 46.36 5.88
C ASP A 500 -2.37 45.09 5.92
N PRO A 501 -1.18 45.08 5.29
CA PRO A 501 -0.30 43.91 5.24
C PRO A 501 0.09 43.41 6.64
N ARG A 502 0.03 44.28 7.66
CA ARG A 502 0.27 43.91 9.06
C ARG A 502 -0.80 42.96 9.61
N ARG A 503 -2.05 43.06 9.16
CA ARG A 503 -3.13 42.15 9.58
C ARG A 503 -2.95 40.76 9.00
N ILE A 504 -2.54 40.68 7.74
CA ILE A 504 -2.26 39.40 7.07
C ILE A 504 -1.06 38.71 7.72
N SER A 505 0.04 39.44 7.95
CA SER A 505 1.22 38.88 8.63
C SER A 505 0.92 38.44 10.06
N ALA A 506 0.11 39.19 10.82
CA ALA A 506 -0.33 38.79 12.16
C ALA A 506 -1.18 37.51 12.14
N ALA A 507 -2.08 37.36 11.16
CA ALA A 507 -2.87 36.15 10.99
C ALA A 507 -2.01 34.92 10.62
N GLN A 508 -1.02 35.10 9.74
CA GLN A 508 -0.04 34.07 9.37
C GLN A 508 0.78 33.61 10.59
N ALA A 509 1.31 34.55 11.37
CA ALA A 509 2.08 34.25 12.58
C ALA A 509 1.23 33.49 13.61
N SER A 510 -0.01 33.93 13.83
CA SER A 510 -0.96 33.26 14.74
C SER A 510 -1.24 31.81 14.34
N LEU A 511 -1.52 31.57 13.05
CA LEU A 511 -1.73 30.23 12.53
C LEU A 511 -0.50 29.34 12.66
N PHE A 512 0.67 29.89 12.36
CA PHE A 512 1.93 29.17 12.51
C PHE A 512 2.12 28.68 13.94
N TRP A 513 2.02 29.56 14.94
CA TRP A 513 2.21 29.18 16.35
C TRP A 513 1.16 28.18 16.85
N ARG A 514 -0.12 28.38 16.51
CA ARG A 514 -1.19 27.41 16.86
C ARG A 514 -0.96 26.05 16.21
N SER A 515 -0.45 26.02 14.97
CA SER A 515 -0.12 24.76 14.29
C SER A 515 1.06 24.05 14.97
N GLN A 516 2.05 24.81 15.43
CA GLN A 516 3.23 24.28 16.11
C GLN A 516 2.90 23.74 17.51
N GLU A 517 2.02 24.40 18.25
CA GLU A 517 1.51 23.91 19.54
C GLU A 517 0.78 22.56 19.36
N LEU A 518 -0.11 22.47 18.36
CA LEU A 518 -0.82 21.23 18.07
C LEU A 518 0.12 20.12 17.60
N LYS A 519 1.13 20.46 16.79
CA LYS A 519 2.14 19.51 16.32
C LYS A 519 2.96 18.96 17.48
N THR A 520 3.48 19.82 18.36
CA THR A 520 4.24 19.38 19.53
C THR A 520 3.40 18.55 20.49
N PHE A 521 2.11 18.89 20.67
CA PHE A 521 1.17 18.06 21.42
C PHE A 521 0.95 16.70 20.75
N GLU A 522 0.74 16.66 19.44
CA GLU A 522 0.57 15.42 18.68
C GLU A 522 1.84 14.55 18.71
N ASP A 523 3.01 15.17 18.60
CA ASP A 523 4.31 14.52 18.73
C ASP A 523 4.45 13.89 20.13
N SER A 524 4.04 14.59 21.18
CA SER A 524 4.01 14.05 22.56
C SER A 524 3.07 12.84 22.71
N LEU A 525 1.96 12.79 21.95
CA LEU A 525 1.06 11.64 21.91
C LEU A 525 1.65 10.48 21.10
N SER A 526 2.40 10.80 20.04
CA SER A 526 3.05 9.85 19.13
C SER A 526 4.29 9.20 19.76
N LEU A 527 4.97 9.87 20.69
CA LEU A 527 6.21 9.43 21.35
C LEU A 527 6.04 8.16 22.22
N GLN A 528 4.84 7.58 22.31
CA GLN A 528 4.60 6.25 22.86
C GLN A 528 4.65 5.15 21.79
N PHE A 529 5.73 5.18 21.00
CA PHE A 529 6.13 4.16 20.02
C PHE A 529 5.90 2.72 20.51
N THR A 530 6.20 2.47 21.78
CA THR A 530 6.06 1.17 22.45
C THR A 530 4.64 0.61 22.39
N SER A 531 3.61 1.46 22.52
CA SER A 531 2.21 1.01 22.52
C SER A 531 1.72 0.65 21.11
N SER A 532 2.06 1.43 20.09
CA SER A 532 1.73 1.08 18.69
C SER A 532 2.49 -0.16 18.24
N LEU A 533 3.74 -0.32 18.68
CA LEU A 533 4.51 -1.54 18.43
C LEU A 533 3.88 -2.76 19.12
N SER A 534 3.34 -2.60 20.34
CA SER A 534 2.64 -3.68 21.03
C SER A 534 1.38 -4.14 20.27
N LEU A 535 0.62 -3.20 19.69
CA LEU A 535 -0.52 -3.52 18.83
C LEU A 535 -0.07 -4.29 17.59
N PHE A 536 1.01 -3.85 16.93
CA PHE A 536 1.59 -4.54 15.81
C PHE A 536 2.02 -5.98 16.16
N VAL A 537 2.72 -6.17 17.28
CA VAL A 537 3.18 -7.49 17.72
C VAL A 537 2.01 -8.41 18.03
N LEU A 538 0.96 -7.90 18.68
CA LEU A 538 -0.25 -8.67 18.96
C LEU A 538 -1.00 -9.08 17.68
N ASP A 539 -1.14 -8.15 16.74
CA ASP A 539 -1.80 -8.39 15.46
C ASP A 539 -1.01 -9.38 14.59
N LEU A 540 0.32 -9.22 14.55
CA LEU A 540 1.22 -10.14 13.87
C LEU A 540 1.17 -11.54 14.49
N ALA A 541 1.28 -11.65 15.81
CA ALA A 541 1.22 -12.93 16.51
C ALA A 541 -0.14 -13.61 16.29
N SER A 542 -1.24 -12.86 16.41
CA SER A 542 -2.59 -13.36 16.17
C SER A 542 -2.76 -13.88 14.74
N SER A 543 -2.24 -13.15 13.76
CA SER A 543 -2.26 -13.51 12.33
C SER A 543 -1.45 -14.77 12.03
N VAL A 544 -0.24 -14.89 12.58
CA VAL A 544 0.61 -16.07 12.43
C VAL A 544 -0.05 -17.30 13.06
N VAL A 545 -0.53 -17.17 14.31
CA VAL A 545 -1.20 -18.25 15.03
C VAL A 545 -2.46 -18.69 14.29
N LEU A 546 -3.29 -17.75 13.83
CA LEU A 546 -4.48 -18.10 13.06
C LEU A 546 -4.13 -18.83 11.76
N GLY A 547 -3.14 -18.34 11.01
CA GLY A 547 -2.69 -18.98 9.77
C GLY A 547 -2.28 -20.45 9.97
N ILE A 548 -1.58 -20.74 11.08
CA ILE A 548 -1.14 -22.10 11.43
C ILE A 548 -2.33 -22.96 11.92
N LEU A 549 -3.15 -22.43 12.83
CA LEU A 549 -4.23 -23.19 13.47
C LEU A 549 -5.33 -23.61 12.50
N LEU A 550 -5.59 -22.83 11.44
CA LEU A 550 -6.61 -23.17 10.44
C LEU A 550 -6.33 -24.47 9.68
N ASN A 551 -5.08 -24.96 9.66
CA ASN A 551 -4.70 -26.17 8.90
C ASN A 551 -4.24 -27.35 9.77
N ILE A 552 -3.62 -27.12 10.93
CA ILE A 552 -2.97 -28.20 11.70
C ILE A 552 -3.90 -28.90 12.68
N ASN A 553 -4.75 -28.16 13.41
CA ASN A 553 -5.64 -28.75 14.39
C ASN A 553 -6.90 -27.90 14.53
N PRO A 554 -8.01 -28.29 13.86
CA PRO A 554 -9.32 -27.73 14.11
C PRO A 554 -9.74 -28.07 15.55
N SER A 555 -9.28 -27.25 16.49
CA SER A 555 -9.66 -27.28 17.90
C SER A 555 -10.66 -26.15 18.16
N PRO A 556 -11.48 -26.21 19.22
CA PRO A 556 -12.35 -25.09 19.60
C PRO A 556 -11.59 -23.77 19.82
N PHE A 557 -10.28 -23.83 20.08
CA PHE A 557 -9.41 -22.65 20.13
C PHE A 557 -9.35 -21.88 18.82
N VAL A 558 -9.59 -22.52 17.67
CA VAL A 558 -9.68 -21.85 16.37
C VAL A 558 -10.79 -20.81 16.38
N PHE A 559 -11.96 -21.10 16.96
CA PHE A 559 -13.05 -20.11 17.04
C PHE A 559 -12.67 -18.91 17.90
N ALA A 560 -12.08 -19.15 19.07
CA ALA A 560 -11.59 -18.06 19.92
C ALA A 560 -10.56 -17.22 19.17
N GLN A 561 -9.63 -17.85 18.44
CA GLN A 561 -8.61 -17.17 17.67
C GLN A 561 -9.20 -16.40 16.48
N VAL A 562 -10.20 -16.94 15.79
CA VAL A 562 -10.94 -16.25 14.73
C VAL A 562 -11.61 -15.01 15.32
N VAL A 563 -12.32 -15.13 16.44
CA VAL A 563 -12.95 -13.97 17.10
C VAL A 563 -11.89 -12.93 17.49
N ILE A 564 -10.77 -13.33 18.10
CA ILE A 564 -9.67 -12.42 18.45
C ILE A 564 -9.11 -11.74 17.20
N PHE A 565 -8.83 -12.49 16.13
CA PHE A 565 -8.34 -11.95 14.87
C PHE A 565 -9.32 -10.94 14.27
N PHE A 566 -10.61 -11.28 14.17
CA PHE A 566 -11.61 -10.34 13.64
C PHE A 566 -11.79 -9.12 14.55
N LEU A 567 -11.72 -9.26 15.87
CA LEU A 567 -11.79 -8.11 16.79
C LEU A 567 -10.58 -7.19 16.65
N ILE A 568 -9.38 -7.74 16.48
CA ILE A 568 -8.14 -6.95 16.35
C ILE A 568 -8.07 -6.34 14.94
N TYR A 569 -8.18 -7.17 13.90
CA TYR A 569 -7.96 -6.81 12.50
C TYR A 569 -9.16 -6.06 11.88
N TYR A 570 -10.37 -6.55 12.12
CA TYR A 570 -11.60 -5.93 11.60
C TYR A 570 -12.26 -4.96 12.58
N GLY A 571 -12.02 -5.06 13.90
CA GLY A 571 -12.57 -4.07 14.85
C GLY A 571 -12.06 -2.65 14.58
N GLY A 572 -10.79 -2.50 14.18
CA GLY A 572 -10.25 -1.22 13.70
C GLY A 572 -10.63 -0.87 12.26
N SER A 573 -10.72 -1.88 11.38
CA SER A 573 -11.00 -1.66 9.94
C SER A 573 -12.48 -1.42 9.63
N VAL A 574 -13.43 -2.09 10.29
CA VAL A 574 -14.89 -1.94 10.09
C VAL A 574 -15.36 -0.60 10.65
N THR A 575 -14.86 -0.20 11.81
CA THR A 575 -15.07 1.18 12.32
C THR A 575 -14.44 2.19 11.36
N GLY A 576 -13.29 1.90 10.78
CA GLY A 576 -12.65 2.69 9.73
C GLY A 576 -13.49 2.80 8.44
N VAL A 577 -14.04 1.69 7.92
CA VAL A 577 -14.81 1.64 6.67
C VAL A 577 -16.19 2.26 6.83
N THR A 578 -16.89 1.98 7.93
CA THR A 578 -18.18 2.63 8.23
C THR A 578 -18.00 4.12 8.46
N HIS A 579 -16.98 4.54 9.20
CA HIS A 579 -16.60 5.94 9.34
C HIS A 579 -16.19 6.55 8.01
N MET A 580 -15.46 5.82 7.16
CA MET A 580 -15.08 6.25 5.81
C MET A 580 -16.31 6.46 4.94
N ILE A 581 -17.24 5.50 4.84
CA ILE A 581 -18.47 5.64 4.04
C ILE A 581 -19.32 6.81 4.55
N TYR A 582 -19.46 6.94 5.87
CA TYR A 582 -20.19 8.06 6.47
C TYR A 582 -19.51 9.41 6.22
N SER A 583 -18.19 9.50 6.40
CA SER A 583 -17.39 10.69 6.12
C SER A 583 -17.45 11.04 4.64
N SER A 584 -17.28 10.07 3.76
CA SER A 584 -17.36 10.22 2.32
C SER A 584 -18.73 10.73 1.87
N ARG A 585 -19.82 10.25 2.47
CA ARG A 585 -21.17 10.78 2.22
C ARG A 585 -21.25 12.26 2.56
N LYS A 586 -20.72 12.66 3.71
CA LYS A 586 -20.69 14.06 4.15
C LYS A 586 -19.88 14.93 3.19
N ASP A 587 -18.72 14.45 2.76
CA ASP A 587 -17.83 15.13 1.81
C ASP A 587 -18.53 15.33 0.46
N ILE A 588 -19.21 14.31 -0.06
CA ILE A 588 -19.94 14.36 -1.33
C ILE A 588 -21.10 15.36 -1.25
N LEU A 589 -21.87 15.35 -0.16
CA LEU A 589 -22.97 16.29 0.02
C LEU A 589 -22.45 17.73 0.08
N GLN A 590 -21.36 17.96 0.81
CA GLN A 590 -20.74 19.28 0.91
C GLN A 590 -20.19 19.75 -0.44
N ALA A 591 -19.51 18.87 -1.17
CA ALA A 591 -19.01 19.13 -2.52
C ALA A 591 -20.15 19.44 -3.51
N TYR A 592 -21.26 18.71 -3.41
CA TYR A 592 -22.44 18.92 -4.24
C TYR A 592 -23.07 20.30 -4.02
N TRP A 593 -23.21 20.72 -2.76
CA TRP A 593 -23.71 22.06 -2.43
C TRP A 593 -22.77 23.16 -2.93
N ALA A 594 -21.45 22.97 -2.78
CA ALA A 594 -20.46 23.92 -3.31
C ALA A 594 -20.52 24.04 -4.84
N TYR A 595 -20.66 22.91 -5.54
CA TYR A 595 -20.85 22.89 -7.01
C TYR A 595 -22.10 23.64 -7.44
N LEU A 596 -23.24 23.38 -6.78
CA LEU A 596 -24.49 24.08 -7.09
C LEU A 596 -24.39 25.59 -6.89
N GLU A 597 -23.71 26.01 -5.81
CA GLU A 597 -23.52 27.43 -5.52
C GLU A 597 -22.63 28.09 -6.58
N ALA A 598 -21.51 27.46 -6.94
CA ALA A 598 -20.63 27.94 -8.01
C ALA A 598 -21.39 28.10 -9.33
N LYS A 599 -22.22 27.11 -9.69
CA LYS A 599 -23.04 27.14 -10.91
C LYS A 599 -24.12 28.23 -10.88
N ARG A 600 -24.72 28.47 -9.70
CA ARG A 600 -25.69 29.57 -9.52
C ARG A 600 -25.02 30.92 -9.76
N LEU A 601 -23.81 31.12 -9.23
CA LEU A 601 -23.05 32.36 -9.36
C LEU A 601 -22.65 32.62 -10.82
N THR A 602 -22.17 31.60 -11.55
CA THR A 602 -21.91 31.74 -13.00
C THR A 602 -23.15 32.11 -13.81
N LYS A 603 -24.32 31.57 -13.42
CA LYS A 603 -25.59 31.88 -14.11
C LYS A 603 -26.07 33.31 -13.85
N HIS A 604 -25.75 33.89 -12.69
CA HIS A 604 -26.08 35.29 -12.39
C HIS A 604 -25.08 36.29 -12.99
N GLN A 605 -23.84 35.88 -13.26
CA GLN A 605 -22.86 36.72 -13.98
C GLN A 605 -23.10 36.78 -15.51
N GLN A 606 -23.65 35.72 -16.12
CA GLN A 606 -23.96 35.71 -17.56
C GLN A 606 -24.93 36.82 -18.05
N PRO A 607 -26.05 37.15 -17.37
CA PRO A 607 -26.92 38.24 -17.82
C PRO A 607 -26.34 39.65 -17.60
N ALA A 608 -25.29 39.81 -16.78
CA ALA A 608 -24.61 41.09 -16.62
C ALA A 608 -23.62 41.40 -17.76
N LEU A 609 -23.06 40.35 -18.38
CA LEU A 609 -22.14 40.47 -19.52
C LEU A 609 -22.86 40.61 -20.87
N SER A 610 -24.08 40.08 -21.02
CA SER A 610 -24.86 40.27 -22.27
C SER A 610 -25.36 41.71 -22.46
N ASN A 611 -25.48 42.49 -21.39
CA ASN A 611 -25.77 43.94 -21.47
C ASN A 611 -24.51 44.80 -21.75
N TYR A 612 -23.31 44.20 -21.74
CA TYR A 612 -22.05 44.87 -22.09
C TYR A 612 -21.51 44.47 -23.48
N GLN A 613 -22.12 43.50 -24.16
CA GLN A 613 -21.76 43.10 -25.54
C GLN A 613 -22.36 44.02 -26.63
N GLY A 614 -22.72 45.26 -26.30
CA GLY A 614 -22.99 46.33 -27.27
C GLY A 614 -21.74 47.08 -27.75
N ALA A 615 -20.54 46.73 -27.26
CA ALA A 615 -19.28 47.30 -27.74
C ALA A 615 -18.44 46.20 -28.42
N GLU A 616 -18.30 46.36 -29.73
CA GLU A 616 -17.60 45.51 -30.68
C GLU A 616 -16.08 45.49 -30.38
N VAL A 617 -15.56 44.39 -29.84
CA VAL A 617 -14.12 44.06 -29.89
C VAL A 617 -13.97 42.57 -30.22
N SER A 618 -13.32 42.32 -31.33
CA SER A 618 -13.01 41.04 -31.95
C SER A 618 -11.82 40.33 -31.27
N GLY A 619 -12.00 39.07 -30.86
CA GLY A 619 -10.91 38.18 -30.45
C GLY A 619 -11.37 36.97 -29.61
N PRO A 620 -10.97 35.72 -29.94
CA PRO A 620 -11.39 34.55 -29.18
C PRO A 620 -10.43 34.32 -28.02
N SER A 621 -10.88 34.58 -26.79
CA SER A 621 -10.20 34.13 -25.57
C SER A 621 -11.20 33.40 -24.68
N VAL A 622 -11.12 32.08 -24.66
CA VAL A 622 -11.93 31.21 -23.81
C VAL A 622 -11.44 31.37 -22.36
N LEU A 623 -12.13 32.22 -21.59
CA LEU A 623 -11.90 32.39 -20.15
C LEU A 623 -12.36 31.15 -19.39
N THR A 624 -11.40 30.38 -18.88
CA THR A 624 -11.67 29.26 -17.98
C THR A 624 -11.88 29.83 -16.57
N VAL A 625 -13.14 29.94 -16.13
CA VAL A 625 -13.47 30.45 -14.78
C VAL A 625 -13.08 29.40 -13.74
N THR A 626 -12.10 29.74 -12.90
CA THR A 626 -11.68 28.92 -11.77
C THR A 626 -12.49 29.30 -10.52
N PRO A 627 -12.66 28.39 -9.54
CA PRO A 627 -13.44 28.65 -8.31
C PRO A 627 -12.98 29.89 -7.51
N SER A 628 -11.70 30.28 -7.66
CA SER A 628 -11.08 31.44 -7.01
C SER A 628 -11.68 32.78 -7.44
N THR A 629 -12.16 32.93 -8.68
CA THR A 629 -12.70 34.21 -9.19
C THR A 629 -14.10 34.52 -8.64
N ILE A 630 -14.80 33.52 -8.11
CA ILE A 630 -16.19 33.62 -7.65
C ILE A 630 -16.29 34.02 -6.16
N SER A 631 -15.28 33.68 -5.35
CA SER A 631 -15.18 34.08 -3.93
C SER A 631 -15.02 35.61 -3.78
N THR A 632 -14.23 36.22 -4.67
CA THR A 632 -13.89 37.64 -4.64
C THR A 632 -15.09 38.56 -4.84
N GLN A 633 -16.00 38.22 -5.76
CA GLN A 633 -17.19 39.05 -6.03
C GLN A 633 -18.27 38.96 -4.94
N LEU A 634 -18.22 37.92 -4.09
CA LEU A 634 -19.18 37.72 -2.99
C LEU A 634 -18.91 38.63 -1.79
N GLN A 635 -17.65 38.99 -1.51
CA GLN A 635 -17.31 39.91 -0.42
C GLN A 635 -17.69 41.36 -0.78
N ASP A 636 -17.50 41.76 -2.03
CA ASP A 636 -17.79 43.11 -2.50
C ASP A 636 -19.31 43.41 -2.52
N MET A 637 -20.13 42.40 -2.80
CA MET A 637 -21.61 42.50 -2.70
C MET A 637 -22.15 42.51 -1.26
N ARG A 638 -21.43 41.93 -0.28
CA ARG A 638 -21.84 42.01 1.14
C ARG A 638 -21.53 43.36 1.77
N LEU A 639 -20.41 43.99 1.39
CA LEU A 639 -20.04 45.33 1.87
C LEU A 639 -20.98 46.42 1.35
N ARG A 640 -21.50 46.30 0.11
CA ARG A 640 -22.50 47.25 -0.43
C ARG A 640 -23.90 47.14 0.19
N LYS A 641 -24.22 46.08 0.94
CA LYS A 641 -25.54 45.91 1.58
C LYS A 641 -25.62 46.43 3.03
N SER A 642 -24.52 46.90 3.63
CA SER A 642 -24.53 47.38 5.02
C SER A 642 -24.63 48.90 5.18
N THR A 643 -24.80 49.69 4.10
CA THR A 643 -24.78 51.16 4.14
C THR A 643 -26.11 51.87 3.84
N THR A 644 -27.23 51.15 3.75
CA THR A 644 -28.54 51.82 3.57
C THR A 644 -29.64 51.17 4.40
N TRP A 645 -29.84 51.70 5.61
CA TRP A 645 -31.12 51.66 6.33
C TRP A 645 -31.45 53.10 6.75
N PRO A 646 -32.49 53.75 6.21
CA PRO A 646 -33.06 54.93 6.84
C PRO A 646 -33.98 54.51 7.99
N THR A 647 -34.01 55.37 9.01
CA THR A 647 -34.82 55.33 10.24
C THR A 647 -36.29 55.04 10.05
#